data_AF-A0A830CJ31-F1
#
_entry.id   AF-A0A830CJ31-F1
#
_cell.length_a   1.000
_cell.length_b   1.000
_cell.length_c   1.000
_cell.angle_alpha   90.00
_cell.angle_beta   90.00
_cell.angle_gamma   90.00
#
_symmetry.space_group_name_H-M   'P 1'
#
loop_
_entity.id
_entity.type
_entity.pdbx_description
1 polymer ?
#
loop_
_entity_poly.entity_id
_entity_poly.type
_entity_poly.pdbx_seq_one_letter_code
_entity_poly.pdbx_strand_id
1 'polypeptide(L)'
;MVESIAATSLLGHRPISGIYHFNNVPNDPKISFSPSWPRPPLIKAQAMELTKEAYSFREKDRLPKHPWRQIDTRVDNRPGLWPPENKADNPALNNPLLRQERMGPGWLGVIFEWEGVIVEDNPDLEKQAWLVLSEEEGKSPPPAFMLRRIEGMKNEQAMGEVLCWSRDPNELKRMAIRKEEIYQGLQGGIYRFRSGSQAFVNVLMHHKVPMALVSTRPRKSIERAIGVIGIEGVFSAIVASEDVYRGKPDPEMFVYAAQLLQFIPERCIVFGNSNQTVEAAHDARMKCVAVASKHPVYELGAADLVVRQLDELSVVDLKKLAAVESPEFGVPEVEMEVEAEEEDRYPSSSVGVYDDFCSSRCIHSEIAQSKSRHNGVNSLASTVESAKTKDIVFGSCPRPWSSLSLKQSWSLDGSEKPLTKEDLVGYLASGCKPKEKWRIGTEHEKFGFEIGTLKPMKYEQIAELLNGISERFDWDKIMEGEYIIGLKQGKQSISLEPGGQFELSGAPLETLHQTCAEVNSHLYQVKAVAEEMGIGFLGTGFQPKWRREDIPVMPKGRYDIMRNYMPKVGSLGLDMMFRTCTVQVNLDFHSEADMIRKFRAGLALQPIATALFANSPFTEGKPNGYLSMRSQIWTDTDNNRAGMLPFVFDDSFGFEKYVDYAIDVPMYFVYRNKKYIDCAGMSFRDFMAGKLPCLPGDYPTLNDWENHLTTIFPEVRLKRYLEMRGADGGPWRRLCALPAFWVGILYDEVSLQNVLDMTADWTTEERQMLRNKVPESGLRTPFRDGLLKHVAQEVVKFAKDGLERRGYKETGFLNEVTEVVNTGVTPAEKLLELYHGKWGQSVDPVFEELLY
;
A
#
# COMPACT_ATOMS: atom_id res chain seq x y z
N MET A 1 22.50 53.43 57.17
CA MET A 1 21.28 53.84 56.45
C MET A 1 20.59 52.55 56.01
N VAL A 2 19.35 52.22 56.36
CA VAL A 2 18.08 53.00 56.31
C VAL A 2 17.55 53.06 54.87
N GLU A 3 16.34 52.60 54.52
CA GLU A 3 15.25 51.85 55.20
C GLU A 3 14.39 51.15 54.08
N SER A 4 13.79 49.95 54.25
CA SER A 4 12.45 49.60 54.82
C SER A 4 11.26 49.91 53.85
N ILE A 5 10.03 49.35 53.89
CA ILE A 5 9.18 48.76 54.95
C ILE A 5 8.35 47.53 54.47
N ALA A 6 8.25 46.53 55.35
CA ALA A 6 7.20 45.53 55.75
C ALA A 6 5.82 45.39 55.02
N ALA A 7 4.94 44.39 55.28
CA ALA A 7 4.83 43.34 56.34
C ALA A 7 4.24 42.00 55.78
N THR A 8 4.40 40.77 56.31
CA THR A 8 4.11 40.12 57.64
C THR A 8 2.59 40.06 57.99
N SER A 9 1.94 38.99 58.51
CA SER A 9 2.27 37.64 59.09
C SER A 9 1.25 36.58 58.58
N LEU A 10 1.34 35.23 58.61
CA LEU A 10 2.05 34.15 59.36
C LEU A 10 1.39 33.66 60.69
N LEU A 11 1.57 32.36 61.03
CA LEU A 11 0.96 31.46 62.07
C LEU A 11 -0.35 30.72 61.65
N GLY A 12 -0.68 29.49 62.11
CA GLY A 12 0.11 28.45 62.82
C GLY A 12 -0.72 27.43 63.66
N HIS A 13 -0.44 26.12 63.53
CA HIS A 13 -0.88 24.92 64.34
C HIS A 13 -2.10 24.04 63.94
N ARG A 14 -2.00 22.75 64.34
CA ARG A 14 -3.06 21.70 64.41
C ARG A 14 -3.60 21.58 65.86
N PRO A 15 -4.73 20.89 66.11
CA PRO A 15 -4.61 19.53 66.71
C PRO A 15 -5.60 18.48 66.13
N ILE A 16 -5.94 17.44 66.91
CA ILE A 16 -6.51 16.14 66.49
C ILE A 16 -7.79 15.81 67.30
N SER A 17 -8.58 14.82 66.84
CA SER A 17 -9.72 14.10 67.47
C SER A 17 -11.13 14.56 67.03
N GLY A 18 -12.16 13.71 67.02
CA GLY A 18 -12.25 12.33 67.54
C GLY A 18 -13.03 11.33 66.66
N ILE A 19 -13.20 10.10 67.18
CA ILE A 19 -13.72 8.91 66.50
C ILE A 19 -15.11 8.56 67.04
N TYR A 20 -16.02 8.03 66.20
CA TYR A 20 -17.01 7.03 66.63
C TYR A 20 -17.32 6.02 65.52
N HIS A 21 -17.25 4.72 65.86
CA HIS A 21 -17.79 3.60 65.09
C HIS A 21 -19.21 3.27 65.57
N PHE A 22 -20.01 2.59 64.73
CA PHE A 22 -20.62 1.30 65.12
C PHE A 22 -21.09 0.50 63.89
N ASN A 23 -20.98 -0.82 63.96
CA ASN A 23 -21.50 -1.77 62.95
C ASN A 23 -22.86 -2.33 63.41
N ASN A 24 -23.74 -2.71 62.48
CA ASN A 24 -24.19 -4.11 62.29
C ASN A 24 -25.27 -4.26 61.20
N VAL A 25 -25.40 -5.49 60.69
CA VAL A 25 -26.36 -5.93 59.66
C VAL A 25 -27.39 -6.88 60.31
N PRO A 26 -28.63 -6.97 59.77
CA PRO A 26 -29.14 -8.30 59.39
C PRO A 26 -29.85 -8.33 58.02
N ASN A 27 -30.15 -9.54 57.53
CA ASN A 27 -30.51 -9.84 56.15
C ASN A 27 -32.02 -9.83 55.83
N ASP A 28 -32.30 -9.86 54.52
CA ASP A 28 -33.42 -10.54 53.82
C ASP A 28 -34.87 -10.00 53.95
N PRO A 29 -35.76 -10.33 52.98
CA PRO A 29 -35.51 -10.50 51.54
C PRO A 29 -36.48 -9.66 50.68
N LYS A 30 -36.10 -9.34 49.43
CA LYS A 30 -36.99 -8.61 48.50
C LYS A 30 -37.93 -9.54 47.73
N ILE A 31 -39.21 -9.18 47.71
CA ILE A 31 -40.31 -9.87 47.04
C ILE A 31 -40.16 -9.80 45.51
N SER A 32 -40.43 -10.91 44.82
CA SER A 32 -40.50 -10.99 43.38
C SER A 32 -41.83 -10.48 42.83
N PHE A 33 -41.76 -9.58 41.83
CA PHE A 33 -42.90 -9.25 40.97
C PHE A 33 -42.43 -9.10 39.53
N SER A 34 -43.10 -9.81 38.62
CA SER A 34 -42.93 -9.70 37.17
C SER A 34 -44.28 -9.55 36.49
N PRO A 35 -44.49 -8.52 35.66
CA PRO A 35 -45.55 -8.48 34.66
C PRO A 35 -44.93 -8.61 33.27
N SER A 36 -45.18 -9.74 32.60
CA SER A 36 -44.76 -9.97 31.21
C SER A 36 -45.63 -9.18 30.23
N TRP A 37 -45.01 -8.32 29.41
CA TRP A 37 -45.61 -7.78 28.18
C TRP A 37 -44.60 -7.92 27.01
N PRO A 38 -45.08 -8.05 25.76
CA PRO A 38 -44.32 -8.70 24.69
C PRO A 38 -43.25 -7.79 24.06
N ARG A 39 -42.15 -8.41 23.60
CA ARG A 39 -41.20 -7.76 22.71
C ARG A 39 -41.85 -7.51 21.33
N PRO A 40 -41.76 -6.31 20.74
CA PRO A 40 -42.08 -6.13 19.33
C PRO A 40 -41.07 -6.90 18.45
N PRO A 41 -41.43 -7.26 17.21
CA PRO A 41 -40.53 -7.99 16.32
C PRO A 41 -39.30 -7.16 15.95
N LEU A 42 -38.12 -7.78 15.99
CA LEU A 42 -36.87 -7.16 15.56
C LEU A 42 -36.86 -7.10 14.02
N ILE A 43 -37.02 -5.90 13.45
CA ILE A 43 -36.90 -5.70 12.01
C ILE A 43 -35.43 -5.86 11.61
N LYS A 44 -35.11 -6.95 10.91
CA LYS A 44 -33.80 -7.18 10.31
C LYS A 44 -33.67 -6.36 9.00
N ALA A 45 -32.48 -5.85 8.73
CA ALA A 45 -32.13 -5.39 7.39
C ALA A 45 -32.03 -6.61 6.45
N GLN A 46 -32.68 -6.55 5.28
CA GLN A 46 -32.94 -7.74 4.45
C GLN A 46 -31.65 -8.31 3.84
N ALA A 47 -30.68 -7.47 3.48
CA ALA A 47 -29.37 -7.89 2.97
C ALA A 47 -28.59 -8.80 3.95
N MET A 48 -28.76 -8.59 5.27
CA MET A 48 -28.02 -9.29 6.32
C MET A 48 -28.62 -10.65 6.73
N GLU A 49 -29.80 -11.00 6.21
CA GLU A 49 -30.44 -12.30 6.47
C GLU A 49 -30.14 -13.31 5.34
N LEU A 50 -29.92 -12.84 4.11
CA LEU A 50 -29.56 -13.69 2.96
C LEU A 50 -28.06 -14.07 2.91
N THR A 51 -27.20 -13.28 3.55
CA THR A 51 -25.73 -13.51 3.58
C THR A 51 -25.27 -14.50 4.66
N LYS A 52 -26.16 -14.94 5.56
CA LYS A 52 -25.79 -15.77 6.74
C LYS A 52 -25.91 -17.28 6.57
N GLU A 53 -26.51 -17.79 5.48
CA GLU A 53 -26.65 -19.24 5.24
C GLU A 53 -25.46 -19.85 4.46
N ALA A 54 -24.30 -19.20 4.44
CA ALA A 54 -23.11 -19.69 3.75
C ALA A 54 -22.39 -20.85 4.45
N TYR A 55 -22.56 -21.04 5.77
CA TYR A 55 -21.79 -22.02 6.54
C TYR A 55 -22.62 -22.83 7.56
N SER A 56 -22.70 -24.16 7.30
CA SER A 56 -23.44 -25.19 8.06
C SER A 56 -24.99 -25.09 7.95
N PHE A 57 -25.79 -26.15 8.09
CA PHE A 57 -25.55 -27.42 8.81
C PHE A 57 -26.09 -28.68 8.06
N ARG A 58 -26.10 -29.83 8.75
CA ARG A 58 -26.36 -31.19 8.24
C ARG A 58 -27.84 -31.54 7.94
N GLU A 59 -27.97 -32.67 7.25
CA GLU A 59 -29.14 -33.41 6.74
C GLU A 59 -30.28 -33.77 7.74
N LYS A 60 -31.49 -34.01 7.18
CA LYS A 60 -32.73 -34.59 7.77
C LYS A 60 -33.54 -33.66 8.69
N ASP A 61 -34.89 -33.72 8.75
CA ASP A 61 -35.83 -34.79 8.37
C ASP A 61 -37.16 -34.31 7.69
N ARG A 62 -38.23 -35.11 7.68
CA ARG A 62 -39.33 -35.12 6.67
C ARG A 62 -40.67 -34.35 6.95
N LEU A 63 -41.26 -33.90 5.83
CA LEU A 63 -42.66 -33.52 5.48
C LEU A 63 -43.81 -34.31 6.16
N PRO A 64 -45.04 -33.74 6.35
CA PRO A 64 -46.07 -33.53 5.29
C PRO A 64 -46.86 -32.18 5.36
N LYS A 65 -47.24 -31.48 4.28
CA LYS A 65 -48.15 -31.77 3.13
C LYS A 65 -49.64 -31.97 3.47
N HIS A 66 -50.54 -31.08 3.00
CA HIS A 66 -51.85 -31.34 2.34
C HIS A 66 -52.50 -30.01 1.80
N PRO A 67 -53.53 -29.99 0.91
CA PRO A 67 -53.38 -29.24 -0.36
C PRO A 67 -54.60 -28.40 -0.88
N TRP A 68 -54.40 -27.85 -2.09
CA TRP A 68 -55.37 -27.32 -3.10
C TRP A 68 -55.77 -25.83 -3.08
N ARG A 69 -55.04 -25.02 -3.87
CA ARG A 69 -55.48 -24.55 -5.21
C ARG A 69 -54.25 -24.15 -6.04
N GLN A 70 -54.25 -24.44 -7.34
CA GLN A 70 -53.17 -24.06 -8.26
C GLN A 70 -53.73 -23.17 -9.38
N ILE A 71 -53.16 -21.98 -9.53
CA ILE A 71 -53.05 -21.20 -10.76
C ILE A 71 -51.59 -20.78 -10.84
N ASP A 72 -51.00 -20.76 -12.05
CA ASP A 72 -49.55 -20.83 -12.20
C ASP A 72 -48.86 -19.46 -12.09
N THR A 73 -48.16 -19.24 -10.97
CA THR A 73 -47.27 -18.09 -10.75
C THR A 73 -45.96 -18.54 -10.09
N ARG A 74 -45.13 -19.30 -10.83
CA ARG A 74 -43.79 -19.69 -10.37
C ARG A 74 -42.81 -18.51 -10.35
N VAL A 75 -42.84 -17.76 -9.25
CA VAL A 75 -41.62 -17.17 -8.70
C VAL A 75 -41.07 -18.20 -7.72
N ASP A 76 -40.01 -18.91 -8.10
CA ASP A 76 -39.35 -19.89 -7.22
C ASP A 76 -38.62 -19.14 -6.09
N ASN A 77 -39.30 -18.98 -4.95
CA ASN A 77 -38.70 -18.45 -3.71
C ASN A 77 -37.74 -19.48 -3.08
N ARG A 78 -36.64 -19.73 -3.77
CA ARG A 78 -35.40 -20.25 -3.20
C ARG A 78 -34.35 -19.13 -3.34
N PRO A 79 -33.49 -18.88 -2.36
CA PRO A 79 -32.29 -18.10 -2.62
C PRO A 79 -31.48 -18.84 -3.70
N GLY A 80 -31.32 -18.23 -4.86
CA GLY A 80 -30.42 -18.73 -5.90
C GLY A 80 -28.97 -18.61 -5.44
N LEU A 81 -28.06 -19.35 -6.08
CA LEU A 81 -26.63 -19.07 -5.90
C LEU A 81 -26.34 -17.60 -6.26
N TRP A 82 -25.50 -16.97 -5.45
CA TRP A 82 -24.90 -15.67 -5.75
C TRP A 82 -23.40 -15.88 -6.04
N PRO A 83 -22.84 -15.37 -7.14
CA PRO A 83 -23.51 -14.61 -8.21
C PRO A 83 -24.50 -15.47 -9.03
N PRO A 84 -25.54 -14.86 -9.63
CA PRO A 84 -26.57 -15.57 -10.38
C PRO A 84 -26.05 -15.93 -11.78
N GLU A 85 -26.57 -17.01 -12.36
CA GLU A 85 -26.37 -17.27 -13.80
C GLU A 85 -26.88 -16.08 -14.63
N ASN A 86 -25.99 -15.47 -15.42
CA ASN A 86 -26.32 -14.30 -16.22
C ASN A 86 -27.42 -14.65 -17.26
N LYS A 87 -28.47 -13.82 -17.33
CA LYS A 87 -29.56 -13.93 -18.32
C LYS A 87 -29.07 -13.97 -19.79
N ALA A 88 -27.87 -13.44 -20.08
CA ALA A 88 -27.26 -13.49 -21.40
C ALA A 88 -26.48 -14.79 -21.70
N ASP A 89 -26.01 -15.52 -20.67
CA ASP A 89 -25.06 -16.63 -20.81
C ASP A 89 -25.70 -18.02 -20.63
N ASN A 90 -27.03 -18.09 -20.53
CA ASN A 90 -27.77 -19.35 -20.36
C ASN A 90 -27.48 -20.34 -21.52
N PRO A 91 -26.96 -21.57 -21.23
CA PRO A 91 -26.45 -22.49 -22.23
C PRO A 91 -27.53 -23.19 -23.08
N ALA A 92 -28.83 -22.98 -22.82
CA ALA A 92 -29.90 -23.50 -23.67
C ALA A 92 -30.01 -22.81 -25.05
N LEU A 93 -29.22 -21.74 -25.29
CA LEU A 93 -29.36 -20.83 -26.43
C LEU A 93 -28.37 -21.12 -27.58
N ASN A 94 -28.41 -22.33 -28.13
CA ASN A 94 -27.52 -22.81 -29.21
C ASN A 94 -27.75 -22.18 -30.62
N ASN A 95 -28.53 -21.09 -30.76
CA ASN A 95 -28.81 -20.45 -32.05
C ASN A 95 -28.13 -19.08 -32.18
N PRO A 96 -27.10 -18.93 -33.05
CA PRO A 96 -26.38 -17.66 -33.25
C PRO A 96 -27.27 -16.50 -33.69
N LEU A 97 -28.32 -16.74 -34.50
CA LEU A 97 -29.20 -15.67 -35.00
C LEU A 97 -30.10 -15.12 -33.87
N LEU A 98 -30.61 -15.97 -32.97
CA LEU A 98 -31.32 -15.50 -31.77
C LEU A 98 -30.38 -14.78 -30.78
N ARG A 99 -29.09 -15.14 -30.78
CA ARG A 99 -28.03 -14.40 -30.06
C ARG A 99 -27.84 -13.01 -30.67
N GLN A 100 -27.86 -12.91 -31.99
CA GLN A 100 -27.68 -11.66 -32.75
C GLN A 100 -28.91 -10.74 -32.66
N GLU A 101 -30.14 -11.25 -32.73
CA GLU A 101 -31.37 -10.48 -32.46
C GLU A 101 -31.42 -9.96 -31.01
N ARG A 102 -30.80 -10.69 -30.06
CA ARG A 102 -30.63 -10.26 -28.67
C ARG A 102 -29.43 -9.35 -28.41
N MET A 103 -28.72 -8.88 -29.44
CA MET A 103 -27.71 -7.80 -29.31
C MET A 103 -28.33 -6.42 -29.02
N GLY A 104 -29.63 -6.34 -28.72
CA GLY A 104 -30.22 -5.22 -27.99
C GLY A 104 -29.62 -5.07 -26.57
N PRO A 105 -29.81 -3.93 -25.89
CA PRO A 105 -29.05 -3.60 -24.67
C PRO A 105 -29.59 -4.23 -23.37
N GLY A 106 -30.34 -5.33 -23.47
CA GLY A 106 -30.86 -6.08 -22.29
C GLY A 106 -29.82 -6.97 -21.59
N TRP A 107 -28.53 -6.79 -21.89
CA TRP A 107 -27.41 -7.57 -21.31
C TRP A 107 -26.59 -6.80 -20.28
N LEU A 108 -26.86 -5.50 -20.09
CA LEU A 108 -26.27 -4.67 -19.05
C LEU A 108 -27.37 -4.13 -18.12
N GLY A 109 -27.05 -3.98 -16.84
CA GLY A 109 -27.87 -3.30 -15.86
C GLY A 109 -27.42 -1.84 -15.72
N VAL A 110 -28.36 -0.93 -15.45
CA VAL A 110 -28.06 0.48 -15.16
C VAL A 110 -28.51 0.81 -13.74
N ILE A 111 -27.66 1.48 -12.96
CA ILE A 111 -27.93 1.86 -11.57
C ILE A 111 -27.73 3.36 -11.43
N PHE A 112 -28.79 4.12 -11.18
CA PHE A 112 -28.75 5.57 -11.05
C PHE A 112 -28.70 6.01 -9.59
N GLU A 113 -27.77 6.90 -9.24
CA GLU A 113 -27.91 7.77 -8.08
C GLU A 113 -29.12 8.72 -8.30
N TRP A 114 -29.91 9.01 -7.25
CA TRP A 114 -31.07 9.90 -7.38
C TRP A 114 -30.65 11.38 -7.44
N GLU A 115 -30.03 11.85 -6.36
CA GLU A 115 -29.53 13.21 -6.21
C GLU A 115 -28.50 13.56 -7.31
N GLY A 116 -28.65 14.71 -7.95
CA GLY A 116 -27.63 15.30 -8.82
C GLY A 116 -27.33 14.54 -10.13
N VAL A 117 -28.05 13.45 -10.39
CA VAL A 117 -27.96 12.62 -11.60
C VAL A 117 -29.33 12.57 -12.27
N ILE A 118 -30.36 12.07 -11.60
CA ILE A 118 -31.75 12.11 -12.10
C ILE A 118 -32.39 13.47 -11.81
N VAL A 119 -32.29 13.94 -10.55
CA VAL A 119 -32.85 15.22 -10.12
C VAL A 119 -31.78 16.29 -9.89
N GLU A 120 -32.17 17.55 -9.87
CA GLU A 120 -31.30 18.63 -9.38
C GLU A 120 -30.97 18.42 -7.89
N ASP A 121 -29.69 18.39 -7.53
CA ASP A 121 -29.21 18.43 -6.13
C ASP A 121 -28.89 19.88 -5.74
N ASN A 122 -29.16 20.24 -4.50
CA ASN A 122 -28.79 21.53 -3.92
C ASN A 122 -27.98 21.31 -2.64
N PRO A 123 -26.63 21.32 -2.73
CA PRO A 123 -25.75 21.10 -1.59
C PRO A 123 -25.93 22.10 -0.43
N ASP A 124 -26.53 23.28 -0.64
CA ASP A 124 -26.77 24.24 0.44
C ASP A 124 -27.93 23.82 1.35
N LEU A 125 -28.91 23.06 0.84
CA LEU A 125 -29.99 22.49 1.67
C LEU A 125 -29.44 21.41 2.62
N GLU A 126 -28.48 20.59 2.16
CA GLU A 126 -27.79 19.62 3.00
C GLU A 126 -26.98 20.30 4.12
N LYS A 127 -26.22 21.36 3.79
CA LYS A 127 -25.48 22.16 4.78
C LYS A 127 -26.41 22.77 5.83
N GLN A 128 -27.55 23.32 5.39
CA GLN A 128 -28.56 23.89 6.29
C GLN A 128 -29.22 22.82 7.18
N ALA A 129 -29.56 21.65 6.64
CA ALA A 129 -30.15 20.56 7.42
C ALA A 129 -29.19 20.04 8.51
N TRP A 130 -27.90 19.91 8.19
CA TRP A 130 -26.87 19.56 9.18
C TRP A 130 -26.66 20.65 10.25
N LEU A 131 -26.71 21.93 9.87
CA LEU A 131 -26.60 23.06 10.81
C LEU A 131 -27.78 23.10 11.78
N VAL A 132 -29.02 23.13 11.27
CA VAL A 132 -30.23 23.19 12.10
C VAL A 132 -30.32 21.99 13.04
N LEU A 133 -29.98 20.78 12.58
CA LEU A 133 -29.95 19.61 13.46
C LEU A 133 -28.86 19.72 14.54
N SER A 134 -27.68 20.28 14.23
CA SER A 134 -26.65 20.50 15.26
C SER A 134 -27.11 21.49 16.34
N GLU A 135 -27.90 22.50 15.97
CA GLU A 135 -28.49 23.45 16.91
C GLU A 135 -29.61 22.82 17.74
N GLU A 136 -30.50 22.02 17.14
CA GLU A 136 -31.56 21.27 17.88
C GLU A 136 -30.99 20.24 18.88
N GLU A 137 -29.89 19.57 18.52
CA GLU A 137 -29.26 18.52 19.32
C GLU A 137 -28.17 19.02 20.28
N GLY A 138 -27.89 20.33 20.30
CA GLY A 138 -26.82 20.94 21.11
C GLY A 138 -25.41 20.44 20.74
N LYS A 139 -25.19 20.04 19.50
CA LYS A 139 -23.92 19.51 18.97
C LYS A 139 -23.13 20.62 18.26
N SER A 140 -21.83 20.42 18.07
CA SER A 140 -21.03 21.33 17.25
C SER A 140 -21.40 21.20 15.76
N PRO A 141 -21.63 22.33 15.04
CA PRO A 141 -21.98 22.28 13.62
C PRO A 141 -20.82 21.69 12.79
N PRO A 142 -21.09 20.79 11.82
CA PRO A 142 -20.01 20.17 11.05
C PRO A 142 -19.27 21.20 10.18
N PRO A 143 -17.94 21.33 10.26
CA PRO A 143 -17.19 22.25 9.41
C PRO A 143 -17.18 21.79 7.95
N ALA A 144 -16.96 22.72 7.01
CA ALA A 144 -17.09 22.47 5.57
C ALA A 144 -16.27 21.29 5.00
N PHE A 145 -15.15 20.93 5.64
CA PHE A 145 -14.37 19.74 5.24
C PHE A 145 -14.99 18.41 5.73
N MET A 146 -15.67 18.42 6.88
CA MET A 146 -16.44 17.27 7.38
C MET A 146 -17.73 17.09 6.59
N LEU A 147 -18.39 18.19 6.19
CA LEU A 147 -19.56 18.15 5.31
C LEU A 147 -19.27 17.46 3.97
N ARG A 148 -18.09 17.71 3.36
CA ARG A 148 -17.62 16.97 2.16
C ARG A 148 -17.22 15.51 2.44
N ARG A 149 -16.89 15.16 3.69
CA ARG A 149 -16.55 13.77 4.08
C ARG A 149 -17.81 12.93 4.31
N ILE A 150 -18.88 13.53 4.86
CA ILE A 150 -20.17 12.86 5.09
C ILE A 150 -21.16 12.98 3.93
N GLU A 151 -20.77 13.68 2.86
CA GLU A 151 -21.53 13.77 1.62
C GLU A 151 -21.74 12.37 1.02
N GLY A 152 -22.97 12.03 0.62
CA GLY A 152 -23.30 10.70 0.09
C GLY A 152 -23.43 9.57 1.13
N MET A 153 -22.78 9.68 2.29
CA MET A 153 -22.91 8.71 3.40
C MET A 153 -24.36 8.59 3.91
N LYS A 154 -24.67 7.47 4.57
CA LYS A 154 -25.92 7.29 5.29
C LYS A 154 -25.95 8.16 6.56
N ASN A 155 -27.09 8.76 6.89
CA ASN A 155 -27.19 9.75 7.99
C ASN A 155 -26.74 9.20 9.35
N GLU A 156 -27.18 7.99 9.74
CA GLU A 156 -26.77 7.35 10.99
C GLU A 156 -25.25 7.07 11.02
N GLN A 157 -24.70 6.66 9.87
CA GLN A 157 -23.28 6.37 9.69
C GLN A 157 -22.44 7.63 9.82
N ALA A 158 -22.83 8.72 9.14
CA ALA A 158 -22.22 10.03 9.25
C ALA A 158 -22.22 10.55 10.71
N MET A 159 -23.34 10.41 11.42
CA MET A 159 -23.47 10.86 12.81
C MET A 159 -22.65 10.03 13.80
N GLY A 160 -22.53 8.71 13.58
CA GLY A 160 -21.83 7.79 14.47
C GLY A 160 -20.33 7.64 14.20
N GLU A 161 -19.95 7.40 12.94
CA GLU A 161 -18.58 7.08 12.53
C GLU A 161 -17.71 8.32 12.24
N VAL A 162 -18.31 9.45 11.82
CA VAL A 162 -17.54 10.63 11.36
C VAL A 162 -17.76 11.88 12.21
N LEU A 163 -19.00 12.18 12.60
CA LEU A 163 -19.31 13.32 13.48
C LEU A 163 -19.23 12.97 14.98
N CYS A 164 -19.22 11.68 15.33
CA CYS A 164 -19.17 11.17 16.70
C CYS A 164 -20.24 11.76 17.65
N TRP A 165 -21.44 12.09 17.12
CA TRP A 165 -22.50 12.77 17.87
C TRP A 165 -23.20 11.89 18.91
N SER A 166 -23.30 10.59 18.66
CA SER A 166 -23.72 9.56 19.62
C SER A 166 -23.19 8.19 19.21
N ARG A 167 -23.28 7.21 20.11
CA ARG A 167 -23.02 5.78 19.86
C ARG A 167 -24.26 4.90 20.10
N ASP A 168 -25.40 5.46 20.52
CA ASP A 168 -26.66 4.71 20.62
C ASP A 168 -27.36 4.64 19.25
N PRO A 169 -27.60 3.44 18.66
CA PRO A 169 -28.36 3.31 17.42
C PRO A 169 -29.75 3.94 17.45
N ASN A 170 -30.40 4.03 18.62
CA ASN A 170 -31.73 4.64 18.76
C ASN A 170 -31.65 6.17 18.62
N GLU A 171 -30.66 6.82 19.25
CA GLU A 171 -30.40 8.24 19.08
C GLU A 171 -29.97 8.57 17.65
N LEU A 172 -29.04 7.80 17.09
CA LEU A 172 -28.56 7.96 15.71
C LEU A 172 -29.73 7.89 14.72
N LYS A 173 -30.62 6.90 14.86
CA LYS A 173 -31.82 6.76 14.03
C LYS A 173 -32.81 7.91 14.23
N ARG A 174 -33.01 8.38 15.47
CA ARG A 174 -33.86 9.55 15.79
C ARG A 174 -33.33 10.81 15.10
N MET A 175 -32.03 11.09 15.21
CA MET A 175 -31.37 12.24 14.58
C MET A 175 -31.38 12.12 13.05
N ALA A 176 -31.18 10.93 12.49
CA ALA A 176 -31.24 10.68 11.04
C ALA A 176 -32.64 10.93 10.45
N ILE A 177 -33.69 10.48 11.13
CA ILE A 177 -35.08 10.81 10.77
C ILE A 177 -35.30 12.32 10.86
N ARG A 178 -34.87 12.95 11.96
CA ARG A 178 -35.03 14.40 12.18
C ARG A 178 -34.32 15.25 11.12
N LYS A 179 -33.12 14.85 10.69
CA LYS A 179 -32.39 15.49 9.59
C LYS A 179 -33.21 15.51 8.29
N GLU A 180 -33.82 14.39 7.93
CA GLU A 180 -34.63 14.27 6.71
C GLU A 180 -35.93 15.09 6.82
N GLU A 181 -36.56 15.18 8.00
CA GLU A 181 -37.69 16.09 8.23
C GLU A 181 -37.30 17.55 7.97
N ILE A 182 -36.15 17.98 8.50
CA ILE A 182 -35.61 19.34 8.30
C ILE A 182 -35.32 19.57 6.81
N TYR A 183 -34.62 18.64 6.15
CA TYR A 183 -34.29 18.75 4.72
C TYR A 183 -35.54 18.83 3.84
N GLN A 184 -36.54 17.96 4.05
CA GLN A 184 -37.81 17.98 3.32
C GLN A 184 -38.58 19.29 3.54
N GLY A 185 -38.51 19.85 4.74
CA GLY A 185 -39.06 21.18 5.06
C GLY A 185 -38.37 22.31 4.29
N LEU A 186 -37.04 22.28 4.19
CA LEU A 186 -36.23 23.26 3.45
C LEU A 186 -36.40 23.11 1.91
N GLN A 187 -36.55 21.89 1.41
CA GLN A 187 -36.77 21.60 -0.02
C GLN A 187 -38.20 21.94 -0.49
N GLY A 188 -39.17 21.99 0.44
CA GLY A 188 -40.58 22.28 0.13
C GLY A 188 -41.27 21.24 -0.74
N GLY A 189 -40.69 20.04 -0.91
CA GLY A 189 -41.21 18.97 -1.77
C GLY A 189 -41.12 19.25 -3.28
N ILE A 190 -40.39 20.28 -3.70
CA ILE A 190 -40.19 20.60 -5.13
C ILE A 190 -39.01 19.77 -5.65
N TYR A 191 -39.30 18.88 -6.60
CA TYR A 191 -38.30 18.12 -7.34
C TYR A 191 -38.33 18.50 -8.82
N ARG A 192 -37.16 18.48 -9.47
CA ARG A 192 -36.98 18.78 -10.90
C ARG A 192 -36.01 17.79 -11.51
N PHE A 193 -36.28 17.38 -12.75
CA PHE A 193 -35.27 16.70 -13.54
C PHE A 193 -34.06 17.59 -13.76
N ARG A 194 -32.88 16.99 -13.66
CA ARG A 194 -31.66 17.58 -14.20
C ARG A 194 -31.70 17.53 -15.74
N SER A 195 -31.10 18.53 -16.40
CA SER A 195 -31.00 18.57 -17.87
C SER A 195 -30.40 17.29 -18.45
N GLY A 196 -31.01 16.82 -19.54
CA GLY A 196 -30.68 15.56 -20.22
C GLY A 196 -31.26 14.30 -19.58
N SER A 197 -31.48 14.28 -18.25
CA SER A 197 -31.81 13.06 -17.52
C SER A 197 -33.14 12.41 -17.94
N GLN A 198 -34.19 13.21 -18.15
CA GLN A 198 -35.48 12.69 -18.63
C GLN A 198 -35.39 12.11 -20.06
N ALA A 199 -34.60 12.74 -20.93
CA ALA A 199 -34.40 12.27 -22.31
C ALA A 199 -33.63 10.94 -22.33
N PHE A 200 -32.55 10.83 -21.56
CA PHE A 200 -31.75 9.61 -21.45
C PHE A 200 -32.53 8.45 -20.82
N VAL A 201 -33.29 8.69 -19.75
CA VAL A 201 -34.20 7.68 -19.15
C VAL A 201 -35.23 7.20 -20.17
N ASN A 202 -35.82 8.09 -20.96
CA ASN A 202 -36.76 7.71 -22.03
C ASN A 202 -36.09 6.85 -23.13
N VAL A 203 -34.83 7.13 -23.48
CA VAL A 203 -34.04 6.29 -24.40
C VAL A 203 -33.81 4.89 -23.81
N LEU A 204 -33.43 4.79 -22.54
CA LEU A 204 -33.24 3.49 -21.86
C LEU A 204 -34.55 2.69 -21.74
N MET A 205 -35.68 3.36 -21.45
CA MET A 205 -37.02 2.75 -21.45
C MET A 205 -37.40 2.21 -22.84
N HIS A 206 -37.23 3.02 -23.90
CA HIS A 206 -37.51 2.58 -25.28
C HIS A 206 -36.68 1.35 -25.66
N HIS A 207 -35.41 1.32 -25.23
CA HIS A 207 -34.50 0.22 -25.45
C HIS A 207 -34.63 -0.96 -24.46
N LYS A 208 -35.53 -0.87 -23.46
CA LYS A 208 -35.82 -1.89 -22.44
C LYS A 208 -34.59 -2.30 -21.60
N VAL A 209 -33.75 -1.32 -21.25
CA VAL A 209 -32.61 -1.53 -20.35
C VAL A 209 -33.12 -1.61 -18.90
N PRO A 210 -32.77 -2.65 -18.12
CA PRO A 210 -33.14 -2.73 -16.70
C PRO A 210 -32.44 -1.64 -15.89
N MET A 211 -33.22 -0.82 -15.19
CA MET A 211 -32.73 0.31 -14.40
C MET A 211 -33.08 0.16 -12.93
N ALA A 212 -32.11 0.35 -12.04
CA ALA A 212 -32.32 0.56 -10.61
C ALA A 212 -32.08 2.02 -10.24
N LEU A 213 -32.71 2.46 -9.15
CA LEU A 213 -32.43 3.73 -8.50
C LEU A 213 -31.84 3.48 -7.11
N VAL A 214 -30.84 4.27 -6.70
CA VAL A 214 -30.21 4.19 -5.39
C VAL A 214 -30.07 5.57 -4.74
N SER A 215 -30.33 5.66 -3.44
CA SER A 215 -30.09 6.86 -2.63
C SER A 215 -29.89 6.49 -1.15
N THR A 216 -29.20 7.36 -0.41
CA THR A 216 -29.04 7.27 1.05
C THR A 216 -30.12 8.03 1.82
N ARG A 217 -31.24 8.38 1.16
CA ARG A 217 -32.49 8.85 1.79
C ARG A 217 -33.48 7.71 2.12
N PRO A 218 -34.45 7.95 3.01
CA PRO A 218 -35.54 7.01 3.27
C PRO A 218 -36.42 6.75 2.04
N ARG A 219 -36.84 5.49 1.86
CA ARG A 219 -37.65 4.99 0.74
C ARG A 219 -38.89 5.86 0.49
N LYS A 220 -39.57 6.27 1.56
CA LYS A 220 -40.77 7.11 1.56
C LYS A 220 -40.56 8.51 0.95
N SER A 221 -39.35 9.08 1.06
CA SER A 221 -38.99 10.34 0.41
C SER A 221 -38.80 10.13 -1.09
N ILE A 222 -38.10 9.06 -1.47
CA ILE A 222 -37.80 8.71 -2.88
C ILE A 222 -39.10 8.41 -3.65
N GLU A 223 -39.98 7.56 -3.09
CA GLU A 223 -41.27 7.19 -3.71
C GLU A 223 -42.18 8.42 -3.90
N ARG A 224 -42.24 9.33 -2.92
CA ARG A 224 -42.95 10.61 -3.06
C ARG A 224 -42.36 11.45 -4.19
N ALA A 225 -41.04 11.56 -4.27
CA ALA A 225 -40.36 12.38 -5.26
C ALA A 225 -40.54 11.84 -6.69
N ILE A 226 -40.51 10.51 -6.86
CA ILE A 226 -40.86 9.80 -8.10
C ILE A 226 -42.29 10.12 -8.54
N GLY A 227 -43.27 10.08 -7.63
CA GLY A 227 -44.66 10.42 -7.92
C GLY A 227 -44.87 11.91 -8.28
N VAL A 228 -44.16 12.83 -7.61
CA VAL A 228 -44.17 14.27 -7.93
C VAL A 228 -43.58 14.55 -9.32
N ILE A 229 -42.58 13.78 -9.75
CA ILE A 229 -41.95 13.91 -11.07
C ILE A 229 -42.71 13.15 -12.17
N GLY A 230 -43.52 12.14 -11.82
CA GLY A 230 -44.31 11.35 -12.76
C GLY A 230 -43.52 10.23 -13.47
N ILE A 231 -42.56 9.61 -12.79
CA ILE A 231 -41.76 8.46 -13.30
C ILE A 231 -42.01 7.16 -12.54
N GLU A 232 -43.24 6.98 -12.07
CA GLU A 232 -43.71 5.73 -11.48
C GLU A 232 -43.55 4.56 -12.48
N GLY A 233 -43.00 3.44 -12.03
CA GLY A 233 -42.79 2.24 -12.87
C GLY A 233 -41.61 2.29 -13.85
N VAL A 234 -40.80 3.36 -13.87
CA VAL A 234 -39.58 3.43 -14.71
C VAL A 234 -38.46 2.54 -14.18
N PHE A 235 -38.22 2.55 -12.87
CA PHE A 235 -37.17 1.76 -12.23
C PHE A 235 -37.68 0.36 -11.87
N SER A 236 -36.93 -0.67 -12.23
CA SER A 236 -37.20 -2.08 -11.88
C SER A 236 -36.86 -2.39 -10.42
N ALA A 237 -36.00 -1.58 -9.79
CA ALA A 237 -35.62 -1.68 -8.39
C ALA A 237 -35.35 -0.28 -7.81
N ILE A 238 -35.62 -0.10 -6.51
CA ILE A 238 -35.29 1.11 -5.75
C ILE A 238 -34.60 0.66 -4.46
N VAL A 239 -33.38 1.14 -4.21
CA VAL A 239 -32.61 0.95 -2.97
C VAL A 239 -32.55 2.28 -2.22
N ALA A 240 -32.88 2.23 -0.94
CA ALA A 240 -32.98 3.35 -0.03
C ALA A 240 -32.16 3.10 1.25
N SER A 241 -32.10 4.09 2.14
CA SER A 241 -31.31 4.00 3.38
C SER A 241 -31.72 2.86 4.32
N GLU A 242 -32.97 2.39 4.24
CA GLU A 242 -33.48 1.30 5.07
C GLU A 242 -33.07 -0.11 4.60
N ASP A 243 -32.69 -0.27 3.33
CA ASP A 243 -32.38 -1.60 2.76
C ASP A 243 -30.95 -2.06 3.09
N VAL A 244 -30.04 -1.09 3.26
CA VAL A 244 -28.60 -1.28 3.45
C VAL A 244 -28.15 -0.93 4.87
N TYR A 245 -27.08 -1.56 5.36
CA TYR A 245 -26.45 -1.19 6.62
C TYR A 245 -25.66 0.11 6.48
N ARG A 246 -24.75 0.19 5.49
CA ARG A 246 -23.90 1.35 5.17
C ARG A 246 -24.32 2.06 3.89
N GLY A 247 -23.85 3.29 3.72
CA GLY A 247 -23.92 4.04 2.45
C GLY A 247 -22.53 4.23 1.85
N LYS A 248 -22.48 4.94 0.71
CA LYS A 248 -21.23 5.39 0.06
C LYS A 248 -20.22 5.94 1.10
N PRO A 249 -18.92 5.63 0.98
CA PRO A 249 -18.28 4.91 -0.12
C PRO A 249 -18.45 3.37 -0.09
N ASP A 250 -19.23 2.79 0.83
CA ASP A 250 -19.44 1.34 0.87
C ASP A 250 -20.21 0.82 -0.37
N PRO A 251 -19.75 -0.25 -1.05
CA PRO A 251 -20.40 -0.80 -2.25
C PRO A 251 -21.77 -1.46 -2.00
N GLU A 252 -22.19 -1.69 -0.75
CA GLU A 252 -23.42 -2.43 -0.39
C GLU A 252 -24.65 -2.03 -1.23
N MET A 253 -24.91 -0.73 -1.39
CA MET A 253 -26.08 -0.22 -2.11
C MET A 253 -26.07 -0.50 -3.62
N PHE A 254 -24.88 -0.62 -4.23
CA PHE A 254 -24.74 -0.95 -5.65
C PHE A 254 -24.86 -2.46 -5.85
N VAL A 255 -24.18 -3.26 -5.01
CA VAL A 255 -24.26 -4.73 -5.05
C VAL A 255 -25.70 -5.21 -4.85
N TYR A 256 -26.44 -4.63 -3.89
CA TYR A 256 -27.85 -4.95 -3.67
C TYR A 256 -28.75 -4.51 -4.84
N ALA A 257 -28.47 -3.36 -5.46
CA ALA A 257 -29.19 -2.94 -6.67
C ALA A 257 -28.96 -3.91 -7.85
N ALA A 258 -27.73 -4.38 -8.07
CA ALA A 258 -27.43 -5.41 -9.08
C ALA A 258 -28.13 -6.74 -8.79
N GLN A 259 -28.22 -7.14 -7.51
CA GLN A 259 -28.97 -8.31 -7.07
C GLN A 259 -30.47 -8.20 -7.40
N LEU A 260 -31.09 -7.06 -7.13
CA LEU A 260 -32.50 -6.81 -7.46
C LEU A 260 -32.75 -6.77 -8.98
N LEU A 261 -31.80 -6.27 -9.79
CA LEU A 261 -31.87 -6.34 -11.26
C LEU A 261 -31.60 -7.75 -11.83
N GLN A 262 -31.00 -8.64 -11.02
CA GLN A 262 -30.52 -9.97 -11.41
C GLN A 262 -29.38 -9.92 -12.45
N PHE A 263 -28.38 -9.06 -12.22
CA PHE A 263 -27.14 -8.99 -13.00
C PHE A 263 -25.91 -9.22 -12.11
N ILE A 264 -24.83 -9.71 -12.71
CA ILE A 264 -23.50 -9.68 -12.08
C ILE A 264 -22.94 -8.25 -12.08
N PRO A 265 -22.17 -7.83 -11.06
CA PRO A 265 -21.67 -6.45 -10.97
C PRO A 265 -20.87 -5.97 -12.19
N GLU A 266 -20.07 -6.85 -12.79
CA GLU A 266 -19.26 -6.55 -13.99
C GLU A 266 -20.11 -6.25 -15.25
N ARG A 267 -21.44 -6.45 -15.20
CA ARG A 267 -22.41 -6.06 -16.24
C ARG A 267 -23.26 -4.84 -15.85
N CYS A 268 -22.98 -4.20 -14.72
CA CYS A 268 -23.68 -3.02 -14.26
C CYS A 268 -22.91 -1.73 -14.54
N ILE A 269 -23.62 -0.70 -15.00
CA ILE A 269 -23.12 0.67 -15.11
C ILE A 269 -23.79 1.54 -14.03
N VAL A 270 -22.98 2.07 -13.12
CA VAL A 270 -23.36 3.04 -12.11
C VAL A 270 -23.29 4.45 -12.69
N PHE A 271 -24.32 5.26 -12.42
CA PHE A 271 -24.37 6.67 -12.76
C PHE A 271 -24.38 7.50 -11.47
N GLY A 272 -23.27 8.17 -11.20
CA GLY A 272 -23.03 8.91 -9.96
C GLY A 272 -22.71 10.39 -10.16
N ASN A 273 -22.62 11.14 -9.07
CA ASN A 273 -22.19 12.56 -9.11
C ASN A 273 -20.93 12.89 -8.27
N SER A 274 -20.40 11.93 -7.52
CA SER A 274 -19.36 12.12 -6.51
C SER A 274 -18.26 11.07 -6.62
N ASN A 275 -17.06 11.39 -6.10
CA ASN A 275 -15.95 10.43 -6.07
C ASN A 275 -16.24 9.22 -5.16
N GLN A 276 -17.03 9.38 -4.10
CA GLN A 276 -17.48 8.23 -3.29
C GLN A 276 -18.43 7.30 -4.05
N THR A 277 -19.19 7.82 -5.02
CA THR A 277 -19.99 6.99 -5.93
C THR A 277 -19.10 6.23 -6.93
N VAL A 278 -17.98 6.83 -7.37
CA VAL A 278 -16.99 6.15 -8.23
C VAL A 278 -16.26 5.04 -7.46
N GLU A 279 -15.77 5.37 -6.26
CA GLU A 279 -15.12 4.45 -5.31
C GLU A 279 -16.00 3.22 -5.03
N ALA A 280 -17.24 3.45 -4.57
CA ALA A 280 -18.21 2.39 -4.29
C ALA A 280 -18.60 1.55 -5.53
N ALA A 281 -18.58 2.14 -6.73
CA ALA A 281 -18.84 1.42 -7.97
C ALA A 281 -17.65 0.54 -8.38
N HIS A 282 -16.43 1.06 -8.26
CA HIS A 282 -15.19 0.36 -8.62
C HIS A 282 -14.85 -0.77 -7.65
N ASP A 283 -15.07 -0.58 -6.34
CA ASP A 283 -14.99 -1.64 -5.33
C ASP A 283 -15.99 -2.77 -5.62
N ALA A 284 -17.19 -2.41 -6.10
CA ALA A 284 -18.18 -3.37 -6.59
C ALA A 284 -17.87 -3.95 -7.98
N ARG A 285 -16.71 -3.62 -8.60
CA ARG A 285 -16.32 -4.00 -9.99
C ARG A 285 -17.28 -3.53 -11.10
N MET A 286 -18.14 -2.57 -10.79
CA MET A 286 -19.05 -1.94 -11.75
C MET A 286 -18.35 -0.84 -12.52
N LYS A 287 -18.85 -0.52 -13.72
CA LYS A 287 -18.38 0.64 -14.48
C LYS A 287 -19.08 1.90 -14.00
N CYS A 288 -18.35 3.01 -13.82
CA CYS A 288 -18.93 4.26 -13.32
C CYS A 288 -18.92 5.38 -14.38
N VAL A 289 -20.09 5.96 -14.62
CA VAL A 289 -20.28 7.21 -15.36
C VAL A 289 -20.56 8.33 -14.37
N ALA A 290 -19.67 9.30 -14.27
CA ALA A 290 -19.84 10.44 -13.38
C ALA A 290 -20.48 11.64 -14.09
N VAL A 291 -21.55 12.19 -13.50
CA VAL A 291 -22.25 13.38 -13.98
C VAL A 291 -21.71 14.60 -13.23
N ALA A 292 -21.08 15.53 -13.96
CA ALA A 292 -20.60 16.79 -13.43
C ALA A 292 -21.76 17.74 -13.11
N SER A 293 -22.41 17.54 -11.96
CA SER A 293 -23.53 18.35 -11.46
C SER A 293 -23.09 19.38 -10.42
N LYS A 294 -22.50 18.92 -9.32
CA LYS A 294 -21.95 19.77 -8.25
C LYS A 294 -20.41 19.82 -8.22
N HIS A 295 -19.76 18.74 -8.65
CA HIS A 295 -18.31 18.71 -8.87
C HIS A 295 -17.95 19.10 -10.31
N PRO A 296 -16.87 19.87 -10.52
CA PRO A 296 -16.33 20.12 -11.85
C PRO A 296 -15.70 18.86 -12.43
N VAL A 297 -15.70 18.75 -13.77
CA VAL A 297 -15.24 17.56 -14.53
C VAL A 297 -13.84 17.08 -14.11
N TYR A 298 -12.94 17.98 -13.69
CA TYR A 298 -11.58 17.61 -13.28
C TYR A 298 -11.49 16.93 -11.90
N GLU A 299 -12.50 17.07 -11.03
CA GLU A 299 -12.55 16.37 -9.74
C GLU A 299 -13.04 14.92 -9.89
N LEU A 300 -13.86 14.65 -10.89
CA LEU A 300 -14.50 13.35 -11.16
C LEU A 300 -13.66 12.41 -12.04
N GLY A 301 -12.39 12.76 -12.31
CA GLY A 301 -11.51 12.09 -13.27
C GLY A 301 -11.05 10.67 -12.91
N ALA A 302 -11.62 10.05 -11.87
CA ALA A 302 -11.45 8.64 -11.55
C ALA A 302 -12.51 7.74 -12.23
N ALA A 303 -13.63 8.30 -12.68
CA ALA A 303 -14.69 7.54 -13.34
C ALA A 303 -14.28 7.05 -14.74
N ASP A 304 -14.83 5.91 -15.19
CA ASP A 304 -14.58 5.37 -16.54
C ASP A 304 -15.04 6.33 -17.64
N LEU A 305 -16.04 7.17 -17.35
CA LEU A 305 -16.51 8.24 -18.23
C LEU A 305 -17.08 9.40 -17.40
N VAL A 306 -16.82 10.64 -17.80
CA VAL A 306 -17.38 11.85 -17.16
C VAL A 306 -18.19 12.64 -18.20
N VAL A 307 -19.44 12.97 -17.87
CA VAL A 307 -20.36 13.74 -18.72
C VAL A 307 -20.89 14.97 -17.99
N ARG A 308 -21.32 15.99 -18.74
CA ARG A 308 -22.04 17.14 -18.19
C ARG A 308 -23.55 16.92 -18.23
N GLN A 309 -24.10 16.21 -19.20
CA GLN A 309 -25.53 15.90 -19.29
C GLN A 309 -25.75 14.47 -19.76
N LEU A 310 -26.81 13.80 -19.31
CA LEU A 310 -27.01 12.37 -19.60
C LEU A 310 -27.41 12.10 -21.05
N ASP A 311 -27.96 13.08 -21.75
CA ASP A 311 -28.25 13.03 -23.19
C ASP A 311 -27.01 13.25 -24.08
N GLU A 312 -25.83 13.49 -23.50
CA GLU A 312 -24.53 13.38 -24.19
C GLU A 312 -24.16 11.91 -24.50
N LEU A 313 -24.90 10.93 -23.94
CA LEU A 313 -24.62 9.50 -24.04
C LEU A 313 -25.59 8.76 -24.96
N SER A 314 -25.06 7.88 -25.80
CA SER A 314 -25.87 6.90 -26.55
C SER A 314 -25.80 5.51 -25.93
N VAL A 315 -26.78 4.67 -26.27
CA VAL A 315 -26.76 3.23 -25.96
C VAL A 315 -25.54 2.52 -26.58
N VAL A 316 -24.94 3.06 -27.64
CA VAL A 316 -23.69 2.52 -28.22
C VAL A 316 -22.51 2.75 -27.27
N ASP A 317 -22.49 3.88 -26.55
CA ASP A 317 -21.40 4.20 -25.62
C ASP A 317 -21.49 3.39 -24.34
N LEU A 318 -22.71 3.09 -23.86
CA LEU A 318 -22.92 2.11 -22.78
C LEU A 318 -22.46 0.70 -23.19
N LYS A 319 -22.70 0.31 -24.44
CA LYS A 319 -22.21 -0.97 -24.98
C LYS A 319 -20.68 -1.02 -25.10
N LYS A 320 -20.01 0.11 -25.36
CA LYS A 320 -18.53 0.20 -25.30
C LYS A 320 -18.05 0.09 -23.86
N LEU A 321 -18.68 0.83 -22.94
CA LEU A 321 -18.26 0.88 -21.53
C LEU A 321 -18.39 -0.49 -20.83
N ALA A 322 -19.48 -1.21 -21.12
CA ALA A 322 -19.73 -2.56 -20.64
C ALA A 322 -19.19 -3.67 -21.56
N ALA A 323 -18.48 -3.33 -22.65
CA ALA A 323 -17.71 -4.31 -23.40
C ALA A 323 -16.52 -4.71 -22.53
N VAL A 324 -16.64 -5.87 -21.87
CA VAL A 324 -15.50 -6.52 -21.24
C VAL A 324 -14.51 -6.83 -22.36
N GLU A 325 -13.40 -6.08 -22.40
CA GLU A 325 -12.19 -6.56 -23.04
C GLU A 325 -11.80 -7.84 -22.30
N SER A 326 -12.18 -8.98 -22.86
CA SER A 326 -11.45 -10.21 -22.58
C SER A 326 -9.99 -9.91 -22.89
N PRO A 327 -9.04 -10.10 -21.96
CA PRO A 327 -7.64 -10.08 -22.34
C PRO A 327 -7.48 -11.17 -23.40
N GLU A 328 -7.30 -10.74 -24.65
CA GLU A 328 -6.95 -11.66 -25.72
C GLU A 328 -5.61 -12.24 -25.32
N PHE A 329 -5.64 -13.48 -24.82
CA PHE A 329 -4.48 -14.35 -24.81
C PHE A 329 -4.10 -14.57 -26.28
N GLY A 330 -3.37 -13.59 -26.82
CA GLY A 330 -2.55 -13.76 -28.00
C GLY A 330 -1.57 -14.87 -27.66
N VAL A 331 -1.96 -16.10 -28.00
CA VAL A 331 -1.12 -17.28 -27.89
C VAL A 331 0.15 -16.93 -28.66
N PRO A 332 1.33 -16.89 -28.01
CA PRO A 332 2.56 -16.71 -28.74
C PRO A 332 2.66 -17.85 -29.76
N GLU A 333 2.87 -17.53 -31.04
CA GLU A 333 3.22 -18.56 -32.01
C GLU A 333 4.57 -19.12 -31.59
N VAL A 334 4.54 -20.27 -30.92
CA VAL A 334 5.73 -21.01 -30.52
C VAL A 334 6.31 -21.62 -31.78
N GLU A 335 7.27 -20.94 -32.39
CA GLU A 335 8.18 -21.57 -33.35
C GLU A 335 8.91 -22.70 -32.61
N MET A 336 8.47 -23.93 -32.87
CA MET A 336 9.04 -25.13 -32.26
C MET A 336 10.41 -25.43 -32.89
N GLU A 337 11.48 -24.90 -32.31
CA GLU A 337 12.80 -25.52 -32.46
C GLU A 337 12.77 -26.88 -31.77
N VAL A 338 12.85 -27.97 -32.56
CA VAL A 338 12.77 -29.34 -32.07
C VAL A 338 14.17 -29.86 -31.75
N GLU A 339 14.64 -29.60 -30.53
CA GLU A 339 15.68 -30.44 -29.93
C GLU A 339 15.00 -31.68 -29.32
N ALA A 340 15.44 -32.87 -29.73
CA ALA A 340 14.86 -34.15 -29.33
C ALA A 340 15.76 -34.84 -28.30
N GLU A 341 15.24 -35.04 -27.08
CA GLU A 341 15.86 -35.94 -26.10
C GLU A 341 15.47 -37.40 -26.41
N GLU A 342 16.45 -38.31 -26.38
CA GLU A 342 16.24 -39.73 -26.67
C GLU A 342 15.70 -40.47 -25.43
N GLU A 343 14.50 -41.06 -25.52
CA GLU A 343 13.95 -41.94 -24.48
C GLU A 343 14.09 -43.43 -24.87
N ASP A 344 14.80 -44.21 -24.04
CA ASP A 344 15.12 -45.63 -24.25
C ASP A 344 13.88 -46.52 -24.53
N ARG A 345 13.76 -47.08 -25.74
CA ARG A 345 12.81 -48.18 -26.03
C ARG A 345 13.40 -49.25 -26.93
N TYR A 346 13.78 -50.37 -26.32
CA TYR A 346 14.11 -51.62 -27.00
C TYR A 346 12.96 -52.14 -27.88
N PRO A 347 13.16 -52.36 -29.19
CA PRO A 347 12.25 -53.15 -30.01
C PRO A 347 12.64 -54.64 -29.97
N SER A 348 11.65 -55.53 -29.82
CA SER A 348 11.88 -56.97 -29.85
C SER A 348 11.85 -57.54 -31.28
N SER A 349 12.88 -58.33 -31.59
CA SER A 349 12.93 -59.43 -32.58
C SER A 349 11.86 -59.49 -33.70
N SER A 350 12.28 -59.23 -34.94
CA SER A 350 11.79 -60.01 -36.10
C SER A 350 12.95 -60.25 -37.08
N VAL A 351 12.89 -61.34 -37.86
CA VAL A 351 14.04 -61.89 -38.60
C VAL A 351 13.95 -61.57 -40.09
N GLY A 352 15.07 -61.14 -40.68
CA GLY A 352 15.32 -61.05 -42.13
C GLY A 352 16.80 -61.28 -42.41
N VAL A 353 17.14 -61.91 -43.55
CA VAL A 353 18.49 -62.43 -43.85
C VAL A 353 18.81 -62.19 -45.34
N TYR A 354 20.10 -62.13 -45.70
CA TYR A 354 20.70 -62.05 -47.06
C TYR A 354 20.63 -60.66 -47.75
N ASP A 355 21.66 -60.18 -48.49
CA ASP A 355 23.09 -60.55 -48.55
C ASP A 355 23.96 -59.44 -49.21
N ASP A 356 25.28 -59.68 -49.27
CA ASP A 356 26.27 -59.26 -50.30
C ASP A 356 26.84 -57.80 -50.49
N PHE A 357 28.17 -57.73 -50.32
CA PHE A 357 29.24 -57.13 -51.19
C PHE A 357 29.47 -55.60 -51.41
N CYS A 358 30.70 -55.18 -51.05
CA CYS A 358 31.69 -54.34 -51.79
C CYS A 358 31.37 -52.89 -52.30
N SER A 359 32.33 -51.98 -52.50
CA SER A 359 33.78 -51.95 -52.17
C SER A 359 34.39 -50.53 -52.14
N SER A 360 35.44 -50.38 -51.31
CA SER A 360 36.69 -49.60 -51.51
C SER A 360 36.74 -48.31 -52.36
N ARG A 361 37.28 -47.23 -51.75
CA ARG A 361 38.51 -46.54 -52.25
C ARG A 361 39.10 -45.55 -51.24
N CYS A 362 40.43 -45.52 -51.13
CA CYS A 362 41.22 -44.50 -50.43
C CYS A 362 42.16 -43.81 -51.44
N ILE A 363 42.44 -42.52 -51.27
CA ILE A 363 43.61 -41.83 -51.84
C ILE A 363 44.18 -40.88 -50.76
N HIS A 364 45.51 -40.70 -50.76
CA HIS A 364 46.30 -39.94 -49.78
C HIS A 364 46.94 -38.68 -50.43
N SER A 365 47.64 -37.88 -49.59
CA SER A 365 48.75 -36.96 -49.98
C SER A 365 48.36 -35.62 -50.66
N GLU A 366 49.10 -34.51 -50.54
CA GLU A 366 50.34 -34.24 -49.78
C GLU A 366 50.58 -32.76 -49.38
N ILE A 367 51.76 -32.46 -48.85
CA ILE A 367 52.18 -31.22 -48.16
C ILE A 367 52.92 -30.25 -49.10
N ALA A 368 52.83 -28.94 -48.87
CA ALA A 368 53.83 -27.95 -49.33
C ALA A 368 53.97 -26.74 -48.38
N GLN A 369 55.20 -26.20 -48.25
CA GLN A 369 55.53 -24.96 -47.54
C GLN A 369 56.39 -24.04 -48.44
N SER A 370 56.38 -22.72 -48.19
CA SER A 370 57.50 -21.82 -48.58
C SER A 370 57.57 -20.55 -47.70
N LYS A 371 58.73 -19.85 -47.73
CA LYS A 371 59.03 -18.62 -46.97
C LYS A 371 59.95 -17.68 -47.77
N SER A 372 59.66 -16.38 -47.82
CA SER A 372 60.63 -15.27 -48.11
C SER A 372 59.92 -13.90 -48.17
N ARG A 373 60.57 -12.71 -48.09
CA ARG A 373 61.66 -12.16 -47.23
C ARG A 373 61.84 -10.65 -47.57
N HIS A 374 62.39 -9.83 -46.65
CA HIS A 374 62.99 -8.49 -46.89
C HIS A 374 62.06 -7.31 -47.31
N ASN A 375 62.40 -6.00 -47.19
CA ASN A 375 63.32 -5.23 -46.30
C ASN A 375 63.05 -3.69 -46.46
N GLY A 376 63.31 -2.89 -45.41
CA GLY A 376 63.74 -1.47 -45.48
C GLY A 376 62.65 -0.35 -45.56
N VAL A 377 62.95 0.96 -45.40
CA VAL A 377 63.78 1.73 -44.42
C VAL A 377 63.70 3.25 -44.74
N ASN A 378 63.75 4.15 -43.72
CA ASN A 378 63.95 5.63 -43.79
C ASN A 378 62.82 6.51 -44.42
N SER A 379 62.66 7.83 -44.14
CA SER A 379 63.13 8.74 -43.04
C SER A 379 62.61 10.20 -43.19
N LEU A 380 62.43 10.96 -42.09
CA LEU A 380 62.44 12.46 -42.00
C LEU A 380 61.28 13.23 -42.73
N ALA A 381 60.92 14.51 -42.45
CA ALA A 381 61.02 15.40 -41.26
C ALA A 381 60.14 16.69 -41.43
N SER A 382 60.09 17.54 -40.38
CA SER A 382 59.84 19.01 -40.36
C SER A 382 58.49 19.65 -40.80
N THR A 383 57.63 19.94 -39.80
CA THR A 383 57.11 21.28 -39.36
C THR A 383 56.57 22.40 -40.29
N VAL A 384 55.44 22.99 -39.81
CA VAL A 384 55.10 24.45 -39.65
C VAL A 384 53.99 25.12 -40.51
N GLU A 385 53.02 25.71 -39.77
CA GLU A 385 52.11 26.87 -40.02
C GLU A 385 51.04 26.96 -41.15
N SER A 386 49.76 26.84 -40.73
CA SER A 386 48.82 27.98 -40.50
C SER A 386 47.42 27.99 -41.18
N ALA A 387 46.49 28.67 -40.47
CA ALA A 387 45.30 29.39 -40.95
C ALA A 387 44.02 28.68 -41.50
N LYS A 388 43.00 28.65 -40.62
CA LYS A 388 41.59 29.05 -40.85
C LYS A 388 40.62 28.16 -41.67
N THR A 389 39.76 27.49 -40.89
CA THR A 389 38.28 27.58 -40.97
C THR A 389 37.56 27.08 -42.24
N LYS A 390 36.93 25.89 -42.14
CA LYS A 390 35.47 25.71 -42.27
C LYS A 390 34.98 24.30 -41.89
N ASP A 391 33.77 24.27 -41.34
CA ASP A 391 32.70 23.25 -41.44
C ASP A 391 33.11 21.79 -41.78
N ILE A 392 32.99 20.87 -40.81
CA ILE A 392 33.02 19.42 -41.03
C ILE A 392 31.78 18.77 -40.40
N VAL A 393 31.16 17.87 -41.17
CA VAL A 393 29.94 17.11 -40.83
C VAL A 393 30.29 15.80 -40.08
N PHE A 394 29.36 15.34 -39.24
CA PHE A 394 29.28 14.04 -38.54
C PHE A 394 30.37 12.98 -38.86
N GLY A 395 31.14 12.58 -37.84
CA GLY A 395 32.12 11.49 -37.91
C GLY A 395 32.00 10.47 -36.77
N SER A 396 31.51 9.27 -37.10
CA SER A 396 31.75 7.97 -36.43
C SER A 396 31.77 7.87 -34.89
N CYS A 397 30.72 7.24 -34.34
CA CYS A 397 30.69 6.67 -32.99
C CYS A 397 31.68 5.48 -32.85
N PRO A 398 32.36 5.29 -31.69
CA PRO A 398 33.08 4.05 -31.38
C PRO A 398 32.12 2.86 -31.24
N ARG A 399 32.59 1.64 -31.53
CA ARG A 399 31.73 0.44 -31.64
C ARG A 399 31.08 0.06 -30.30
N PRO A 400 29.80 -0.37 -30.30
CA PRO A 400 29.16 -0.92 -29.10
C PRO A 400 29.80 -2.25 -28.69
N TRP A 401 29.87 -2.51 -27.39
CA TRP A 401 30.17 -3.85 -26.87
C TRP A 401 28.97 -4.76 -27.10
N SER A 402 29.15 -5.82 -27.88
CA SER A 402 28.09 -6.76 -28.25
C SER A 402 27.73 -7.69 -27.09
N SER A 403 26.47 -7.63 -26.67
CA SER A 403 25.67 -8.72 -26.06
C SER A 403 26.45 -9.94 -25.55
N LEU A 404 26.90 -9.88 -24.28
CA LEU A 404 27.27 -11.09 -23.53
C LEU A 404 26.00 -11.85 -23.15
N SER A 405 25.55 -12.74 -24.03
CA SER A 405 24.58 -13.77 -23.65
C SER A 405 25.22 -14.71 -22.63
N LEU A 406 24.59 -14.91 -21.48
CA LEU A 406 24.98 -15.91 -20.48
C LEU A 406 24.76 -17.33 -21.03
N LYS A 407 25.71 -17.81 -21.84
CA LYS A 407 25.83 -19.24 -22.13
C LYS A 407 26.49 -19.92 -20.94
N GLN A 408 25.71 -20.71 -20.19
CA GLN A 408 26.29 -21.65 -19.23
C GLN A 408 27.15 -22.66 -19.99
N SER A 409 28.48 -22.56 -19.86
CA SER A 409 29.37 -23.59 -20.37
C SER A 409 29.37 -24.76 -19.39
N TRP A 410 28.58 -25.78 -19.69
CA TRP A 410 28.58 -27.05 -18.95
C TRP A 410 29.96 -27.73 -19.11
N SER A 411 30.80 -27.62 -18.09
CA SER A 411 32.03 -28.40 -17.98
C SER A 411 31.70 -29.84 -17.62
N LEU A 412 32.35 -30.80 -18.27
CA LEU A 412 32.24 -32.23 -17.93
C LEU A 412 33.12 -32.63 -16.71
N ASP A 413 33.47 -31.65 -15.87
CA ASP A 413 33.84 -31.86 -14.48
C ASP A 413 32.91 -31.00 -13.59
N GLY A 414 32.51 -31.59 -12.46
CA GLY A 414 31.50 -31.04 -11.57
C GLY A 414 32.02 -30.05 -10.52
N SER A 415 33.13 -29.37 -10.77
CA SER A 415 33.59 -28.29 -9.89
C SER A 415 32.99 -26.94 -10.30
N GLU A 416 31.99 -26.48 -9.56
CA GLU A 416 31.59 -25.06 -9.61
C GLU A 416 32.79 -24.20 -9.20
N LYS A 417 33.11 -23.20 -10.01
CA LYS A 417 34.24 -22.30 -9.73
C LYS A 417 33.86 -21.37 -8.56
N PRO A 418 34.73 -21.17 -7.57
CA PRO A 418 34.50 -20.19 -6.50
C PRO A 418 34.22 -18.79 -7.07
N LEU A 419 33.19 -18.11 -6.52
CA LEU A 419 32.84 -16.75 -6.92
C LEU A 419 34.00 -15.78 -6.71
N THR A 420 34.29 -14.98 -7.74
CA THR A 420 35.31 -13.93 -7.68
C THR A 420 34.71 -12.59 -7.25
N LYS A 421 35.55 -11.56 -7.03
CA LYS A 421 35.08 -10.20 -6.74
C LYS A 421 34.25 -9.65 -7.90
N GLU A 422 34.65 -9.96 -9.12
CA GLU A 422 34.03 -9.56 -10.37
C GLU A 422 32.62 -10.15 -10.51
N ASP A 423 32.37 -11.37 -10.03
CA ASP A 423 31.02 -11.96 -9.98
C ASP A 423 30.10 -11.19 -9.01
N LEU A 424 30.62 -10.75 -7.86
CA LEU A 424 29.87 -9.96 -6.88
C LEU A 424 29.58 -8.53 -7.39
N VAL A 425 30.50 -7.95 -8.16
CA VAL A 425 30.29 -6.69 -8.89
C VAL A 425 29.25 -6.87 -9.99
N GLY A 426 29.35 -7.94 -10.79
CA GLY A 426 28.38 -8.31 -11.81
C GLY A 426 26.97 -8.54 -11.24
N TYR A 427 26.87 -9.12 -10.04
CA TYR A 427 25.61 -9.26 -9.31
C TYR A 427 24.93 -7.91 -9.05
N LEU A 428 25.66 -6.89 -8.59
CA LEU A 428 25.12 -5.54 -8.38
C LEU A 428 24.81 -4.84 -9.71
N ALA A 429 25.74 -4.90 -10.66
CA ALA A 429 25.59 -4.31 -11.99
C ALA A 429 24.40 -4.89 -12.79
N SER A 430 24.01 -6.15 -12.54
CA SER A 430 22.79 -6.76 -13.10
C SER A 430 21.48 -6.10 -12.65
N GLY A 431 21.54 -5.19 -11.66
CA GLY A 431 20.43 -4.31 -11.29
C GLY A 431 20.16 -3.16 -12.27
N CYS A 432 21.09 -2.86 -13.19
CA CYS A 432 20.94 -1.77 -14.15
C CYS A 432 19.74 -1.99 -15.08
N LYS A 433 18.78 -1.05 -15.04
CA LYS A 433 17.54 -1.07 -15.83
C LYS A 433 17.40 0.22 -16.65
N PRO A 434 17.02 0.16 -17.93
CA PRO A 434 16.64 1.37 -18.68
C PRO A 434 15.40 2.04 -18.07
N LYS A 435 15.23 3.34 -18.31
CA LYS A 435 14.33 4.20 -17.50
C LYS A 435 12.86 3.78 -17.54
N GLU A 436 12.38 3.24 -18.66
CA GLU A 436 11.03 2.69 -18.81
C GLU A 436 10.78 1.41 -17.98
N LYS A 437 11.85 0.75 -17.52
CA LYS A 437 11.81 -0.41 -16.62
C LYS A 437 12.09 -0.06 -15.16
N TRP A 438 12.30 1.21 -14.82
CA TRP A 438 12.39 1.65 -13.41
C TRP A 438 11.05 1.47 -12.72
N ARG A 439 11.06 0.95 -11.49
CA ARG A 439 9.86 0.76 -10.67
C ARG A 439 10.06 1.29 -9.25
N ILE A 440 8.98 1.32 -8.48
CA ILE A 440 8.89 1.90 -7.14
C ILE A 440 8.43 0.74 -6.24
N GLY A 441 9.35 0.15 -5.49
CA GLY A 441 8.99 -0.75 -4.38
C GLY A 441 8.88 0.06 -3.10
N THR A 442 7.87 -0.18 -2.28
CA THR A 442 7.74 0.49 -0.96
C THR A 442 7.57 -0.55 0.12
N GLU A 443 8.31 -0.41 1.22
CA GLU A 443 8.28 -1.35 2.33
C GLU A 443 7.96 -0.60 3.63
N HIS A 444 7.06 -1.12 4.47
CA HIS A 444 6.67 -0.43 5.71
C HIS A 444 6.29 -1.37 6.87
N GLU A 445 6.82 -1.03 8.04
CA GLU A 445 6.66 -1.75 9.31
C GLU A 445 5.58 -1.10 10.18
N LYS A 446 4.91 -1.90 11.01
CA LYS A 446 3.75 -1.49 11.82
C LYS A 446 3.77 -2.21 13.18
N PHE A 447 3.54 -1.50 14.29
CA PHE A 447 3.41 -2.16 15.60
C PHE A 447 1.97 -2.64 15.80
N GLY A 448 1.74 -3.95 15.90
CA GLY A 448 0.46 -4.52 16.32
C GLY A 448 0.28 -4.48 17.84
N PHE A 449 -0.93 -4.20 18.31
CA PHE A 449 -1.22 -4.12 19.75
C PHE A 449 -2.65 -4.56 20.13
N GLU A 450 -2.83 -5.08 21.34
CA GLU A 450 -4.14 -5.39 21.93
C GLU A 450 -4.89 -4.08 22.28
N ILE A 451 -6.01 -3.76 21.63
CA ILE A 451 -6.73 -2.48 21.83
C ILE A 451 -7.14 -2.27 23.29
N GLY A 452 -7.55 -3.34 23.99
CA GLY A 452 -8.00 -3.26 25.39
C GLY A 452 -6.89 -3.17 26.45
N THR A 453 -5.62 -3.37 26.09
CA THR A 453 -4.48 -3.38 27.05
C THR A 453 -3.28 -2.53 26.60
N LEU A 454 -3.29 -2.11 25.34
CA LEU A 454 -2.21 -1.51 24.55
C LEU A 454 -0.94 -2.38 24.41
N LYS A 455 -0.93 -3.64 24.89
CA LYS A 455 0.24 -4.52 24.85
C LYS A 455 0.65 -4.88 23.42
N PRO A 456 1.95 -5.12 23.14
CA PRO A 456 2.40 -5.59 21.83
C PRO A 456 1.75 -6.94 21.48
N MET A 457 1.37 -7.10 20.22
CA MET A 457 0.79 -8.34 19.70
C MET A 457 1.80 -9.50 19.77
N LYS A 458 1.38 -10.63 20.34
CA LYS A 458 2.21 -11.83 20.53
C LYS A 458 2.31 -12.67 19.25
N TYR A 459 3.25 -13.62 19.22
CA TYR A 459 3.40 -14.50 18.07
C TYR A 459 2.13 -15.32 17.76
N GLU A 460 1.39 -15.77 18.78
CA GLU A 460 0.16 -16.55 18.58
C GLU A 460 -0.93 -15.73 17.88
N GLN A 461 -1.07 -14.46 18.28
CA GLN A 461 -1.97 -13.49 17.64
C GLN A 461 -1.49 -13.13 16.22
N ILE A 462 -0.18 -13.01 16.01
CA ILE A 462 0.41 -12.81 14.67
C ILE A 462 0.12 -14.02 13.76
N ALA A 463 0.25 -15.25 14.29
CA ALA A 463 -0.01 -16.46 13.53
C ALA A 463 -1.49 -16.59 13.15
N GLU A 464 -2.41 -16.30 14.08
CA GLU A 464 -3.85 -16.24 13.80
C GLU A 464 -4.18 -15.18 12.73
N LEU A 465 -3.61 -13.98 12.84
CA LEU A 465 -3.75 -12.91 11.86
C LEU A 465 -3.24 -13.30 10.47
N LEU A 466 -2.04 -13.90 10.37
CA LEU A 466 -1.46 -14.35 9.09
C LEU A 466 -2.29 -15.47 8.44
N ASN A 467 -2.81 -16.42 9.23
CA ASN A 467 -3.73 -17.43 8.71
C ASN A 467 -5.05 -16.79 8.23
N GLY A 468 -5.61 -15.86 9.01
CA GLY A 468 -6.85 -15.15 8.65
C GLY A 468 -6.72 -14.28 7.39
N ILE A 469 -5.58 -13.63 7.15
CA ILE A 469 -5.31 -12.89 5.91
C ILE A 469 -5.15 -13.86 4.74
N SER A 470 -4.37 -14.94 4.91
CA SER A 470 -4.17 -15.97 3.89
C SER A 470 -5.48 -16.59 3.41
N GLU A 471 -6.38 -16.94 4.33
CA GLU A 471 -7.63 -17.65 4.04
C GLU A 471 -8.76 -16.75 3.52
N ARG A 472 -8.72 -15.44 3.79
CA ARG A 472 -9.72 -14.46 3.29
C ARG A 472 -9.31 -13.80 1.97
N PHE A 473 -8.01 -13.58 1.77
CA PHE A 473 -7.49 -12.74 0.69
C PHE A 473 -6.49 -13.45 -0.25
N ASP A 474 -6.40 -14.79 -0.15
CA ASP A 474 -5.65 -15.66 -1.06
C ASP A 474 -4.13 -15.34 -1.13
N TRP A 475 -3.47 -15.44 0.03
CA TRP A 475 -2.00 -15.32 0.14
C TRP A 475 -1.35 -16.65 0.51
N ASP A 476 -0.23 -16.98 -0.14
CA ASP A 476 0.63 -18.14 0.18
C ASP A 476 1.27 -17.99 1.57
N LYS A 477 1.25 -19.07 2.37
CA LYS A 477 1.83 -19.08 3.73
C LYS A 477 3.34 -19.32 3.70
N ILE A 478 4.14 -18.39 4.24
CA ILE A 478 5.61 -18.55 4.38
C ILE A 478 5.91 -19.19 5.74
N MET A 479 6.59 -20.33 5.72
CA MET A 479 6.84 -21.17 6.90
C MET A 479 8.35 -21.29 7.24
N GLU A 480 8.70 -21.17 8.52
CA GLU A 480 10.01 -21.55 9.07
C GLU A 480 9.82 -22.68 10.09
N GLY A 481 10.11 -23.92 9.67
CA GLY A 481 9.71 -25.10 10.43
C GLY A 481 8.19 -25.26 10.44
N GLU A 482 7.60 -25.30 11.65
CA GLU A 482 6.14 -25.36 11.85
C GLU A 482 5.52 -23.95 12.02
N TYR A 483 6.33 -22.90 12.11
CA TYR A 483 5.87 -21.53 12.34
C TYR A 483 5.54 -20.82 11.03
N ILE A 484 4.35 -20.21 10.96
CA ILE A 484 4.05 -19.20 9.93
C ILE A 484 4.78 -17.90 10.29
N ILE A 485 5.54 -17.35 9.36
CA ILE A 485 6.45 -16.20 9.59
C ILE A 485 6.26 -15.04 8.59
N GLY A 486 5.28 -15.16 7.70
CA GLY A 486 4.96 -14.21 6.66
C GLY A 486 3.97 -14.77 5.65
N LEU A 487 3.62 -13.97 4.65
CA LEU A 487 2.75 -14.33 3.52
C LEU A 487 3.35 -13.84 2.20
N LYS A 488 2.91 -14.42 1.07
CA LYS A 488 3.26 -13.93 -0.27
C LYS A 488 2.03 -13.87 -1.18
N GLN A 489 1.95 -12.84 -2.03
CA GLN A 489 0.96 -12.76 -3.10
C GLN A 489 1.60 -12.11 -4.34
N GLY A 490 1.90 -12.95 -5.35
CA GLY A 490 2.58 -12.53 -6.57
C GLY A 490 3.97 -11.93 -6.30
N LYS A 491 4.06 -10.59 -6.32
CA LYS A 491 5.28 -9.81 -6.05
C LYS A 491 5.30 -9.11 -4.69
N GLN A 492 4.18 -9.12 -3.95
CA GLN A 492 4.12 -8.63 -2.57
C GLN A 492 4.50 -9.73 -1.59
N SER A 493 5.05 -9.35 -0.44
CA SER A 493 5.19 -10.23 0.71
C SER A 493 4.94 -9.49 2.03
N ILE A 494 4.31 -10.18 2.96
CA ILE A 494 4.15 -9.75 4.35
C ILE A 494 5.20 -10.48 5.19
N SER A 495 5.89 -9.76 6.07
CA SER A 495 6.98 -10.30 6.88
C SER A 495 6.91 -9.81 8.33
N LEU A 496 7.66 -10.48 9.21
CA LEU A 496 7.75 -10.16 10.63
C LEU A 496 9.19 -9.80 11.00
N GLU A 497 9.40 -8.60 11.51
CA GLU A 497 10.68 -8.19 12.12
C GLU A 497 10.78 -8.68 13.59
N PRO A 498 11.96 -8.59 14.26
CA PRO A 498 12.25 -9.36 15.48
C PRO A 498 11.25 -9.22 16.63
N GLY A 499 10.67 -8.03 16.80
CA GLY A 499 9.67 -7.70 17.82
C GLY A 499 8.21 -7.91 17.42
N GLY A 500 7.96 -8.58 16.28
CA GLY A 500 6.61 -8.75 15.74
C GLY A 500 6.08 -7.53 15.00
N GLN A 501 6.94 -6.59 14.61
CA GLN A 501 6.56 -5.51 13.71
C GLN A 501 6.12 -6.11 12.37
N PHE A 502 4.93 -5.72 11.92
CA PHE A 502 4.24 -6.33 10.80
C PHE A 502 4.57 -5.55 9.52
N GLU A 503 5.40 -6.14 8.68
CA GLU A 503 5.95 -5.56 7.47
C GLU A 503 5.07 -5.88 6.25
N LEU A 504 4.92 -4.91 5.35
CA LEU A 504 4.66 -5.19 3.93
C LEU A 504 5.92 -4.81 3.15
N SER A 505 6.45 -5.72 2.33
CA SER A 505 7.30 -5.39 1.19
C SER A 505 6.43 -5.44 -0.07
N GLY A 506 6.17 -4.25 -0.63
CA GLY A 506 5.28 -4.02 -1.76
C GLY A 506 5.87 -4.42 -3.11
N ALA A 507 5.02 -4.51 -4.14
CA ALA A 507 5.46 -4.85 -5.48
C ALA A 507 6.31 -3.71 -6.11
N PRO A 508 7.16 -4.01 -7.12
CA PRO A 508 7.81 -2.99 -7.94
C PRO A 508 6.79 -2.36 -8.90
N LEU A 509 6.17 -1.25 -8.49
CA LEU A 509 5.09 -0.54 -9.17
C LEU A 509 5.57 0.63 -10.03
N GLU A 510 4.74 1.18 -10.91
CA GLU A 510 5.15 2.19 -11.90
C GLU A 510 4.81 3.63 -11.47
N THR A 511 3.70 3.77 -10.73
CA THR A 511 3.20 5.05 -10.23
C THR A 511 2.97 5.04 -8.73
N LEU A 512 3.02 6.23 -8.14
CA LEU A 512 2.75 6.48 -6.72
C LEU A 512 1.26 6.29 -6.39
N HIS A 513 0.38 6.40 -7.39
CA HIS A 513 -1.03 6.04 -7.28
C HIS A 513 -1.20 4.54 -7.01
N GLN A 514 -0.54 3.68 -7.79
CA GLN A 514 -0.49 2.24 -7.53
C GLN A 514 0.13 1.94 -6.16
N THR A 515 1.22 2.63 -5.82
CA THR A 515 1.91 2.47 -4.53
C THR A 515 0.98 2.79 -3.35
N CYS A 516 0.22 3.87 -3.43
CA CYS A 516 -0.72 4.23 -2.37
C CYS A 516 -1.96 3.33 -2.35
N ALA A 517 -2.41 2.82 -3.50
CA ALA A 517 -3.47 1.81 -3.56
C ALA A 517 -3.04 0.47 -2.93
N GLU A 518 -1.79 0.03 -3.15
CA GLU A 518 -1.23 -1.17 -2.53
C GLU A 518 -1.14 -1.03 -1.00
N VAL A 519 -0.65 0.11 -0.50
CA VAL A 519 -0.63 0.43 0.94
C VAL A 519 -2.05 0.40 1.54
N ASN A 520 -3.04 1.00 0.88
CA ASN A 520 -4.42 1.00 1.40
C ASN A 520 -5.06 -0.40 1.35
N SER A 521 -4.81 -1.18 0.29
CA SER A 521 -5.27 -2.58 0.19
C SER A 521 -4.69 -3.44 1.32
N HIS A 522 -3.39 -3.34 1.57
CA HIS A 522 -2.76 -4.07 2.67
C HIS A 522 -3.30 -3.63 4.05
N LEU A 523 -3.44 -2.33 4.30
CA LEU A 523 -3.99 -1.82 5.55
C LEU A 523 -5.45 -2.27 5.76
N TYR A 524 -6.28 -2.27 4.71
CA TYR A 524 -7.65 -2.79 4.75
C TYR A 524 -7.67 -4.29 5.09
N GLN A 525 -6.88 -5.11 4.39
CA GLN A 525 -6.84 -6.56 4.60
C GLN A 525 -6.38 -6.92 6.03
N VAL A 526 -5.34 -6.25 6.53
CA VAL A 526 -4.87 -6.42 7.92
C VAL A 526 -5.96 -6.02 8.92
N LYS A 527 -6.59 -4.86 8.73
CA LYS A 527 -7.60 -4.31 9.64
C LYS A 527 -8.87 -5.17 9.70
N ALA A 528 -9.34 -5.66 8.55
CA ALA A 528 -10.52 -6.52 8.43
C ALA A 528 -10.39 -7.86 9.19
N VAL A 529 -9.17 -8.33 9.47
CA VAL A 529 -8.91 -9.49 10.33
C VAL A 529 -8.61 -9.07 11.77
N ALA A 530 -7.79 -8.03 11.95
CA ALA A 530 -7.31 -7.59 13.26
C ALA A 530 -8.42 -7.02 14.16
N GLU A 531 -9.42 -6.31 13.61
CA GLU A 531 -10.52 -5.74 14.41
C GLU A 531 -11.37 -6.83 15.09
N GLU A 532 -11.60 -7.97 14.43
CA GLU A 532 -12.31 -9.13 15.01
C GLU A 532 -11.54 -9.74 16.19
N MET A 533 -10.21 -9.64 16.16
CA MET A 533 -9.30 -10.12 17.21
C MET A 533 -9.08 -9.10 18.34
N GLY A 534 -9.64 -7.89 18.22
CA GLY A 534 -9.35 -6.77 19.14
C GLY A 534 -7.92 -6.24 19.04
N ILE A 535 -7.28 -6.38 17.87
CA ILE A 535 -5.93 -5.91 17.57
C ILE A 535 -5.99 -4.62 16.73
N GLY A 536 -5.17 -3.64 17.11
CA GLY A 536 -4.92 -2.41 16.35
C GLY A 536 -3.49 -2.37 15.81
N PHE A 537 -3.23 -1.45 14.87
CA PHE A 537 -1.88 -1.22 14.32
C PHE A 537 -1.48 0.26 14.42
N LEU A 538 -0.26 0.51 14.91
CA LEU A 538 0.25 1.84 15.23
C LEU A 538 1.35 2.28 14.24
N GLY A 539 1.18 3.47 13.64
CA GLY A 539 2.13 4.11 12.72
C GLY A 539 3.07 5.10 13.44
N THR A 540 4.14 4.60 14.04
CA THR A 540 5.18 5.37 14.77
C THR A 540 6.59 4.89 14.39
N GLY A 541 7.61 5.74 14.55
CA GLY A 541 9.00 5.34 14.31
C GLY A 541 9.57 4.41 15.40
N PHE A 542 9.03 4.49 16.61
CA PHE A 542 9.50 3.76 17.79
C PHE A 542 8.35 3.44 18.74
N GLN A 543 8.44 2.30 19.44
CA GLN A 543 7.46 1.82 20.43
C GLN A 543 7.34 2.80 21.63
N PRO A 544 6.23 3.55 21.77
CA PRO A 544 6.16 4.70 22.68
C PRO A 544 5.93 4.34 24.16
N LYS A 545 5.39 3.16 24.45
CA LYS A 545 4.86 2.79 25.78
C LYS A 545 5.66 1.68 26.47
N TRP A 546 6.13 0.68 25.72
CA TRP A 546 6.65 -0.57 26.29
C TRP A 546 8.18 -0.65 26.34
N ARG A 547 8.71 -1.35 27.36
CA ARG A 547 10.14 -1.54 27.59
C ARG A 547 10.66 -2.65 26.67
N ARG A 548 11.98 -2.71 26.45
CA ARG A 548 12.59 -3.73 25.58
C ARG A 548 12.24 -5.18 25.98
N GLU A 549 12.09 -5.44 27.28
CA GLU A 549 11.71 -6.75 27.84
C GLU A 549 10.21 -7.09 27.72
N ASP A 550 9.35 -6.12 27.41
CA ASP A 550 7.91 -6.31 27.24
C ASP A 550 7.55 -6.73 25.79
N ILE A 551 8.53 -6.80 24.88
CA ILE A 551 8.33 -7.08 23.46
C ILE A 551 8.44 -8.59 23.16
N PRO A 552 7.45 -9.20 22.49
CA PRO A 552 7.55 -10.58 22.00
C PRO A 552 8.70 -10.79 21.01
N VAL A 553 9.32 -11.97 21.03
CA VAL A 553 10.39 -12.35 20.10
C VAL A 553 9.83 -13.29 19.04
N MET A 554 10.03 -12.96 17.75
CA MET A 554 9.54 -13.79 16.65
C MET A 554 10.40 -15.06 16.45
N PRO A 555 9.79 -16.24 16.20
CA PRO A 555 10.48 -17.53 16.12
C PRO A 555 11.17 -17.73 14.76
N LYS A 556 12.20 -16.91 14.48
CA LYS A 556 13.00 -16.95 13.25
C LYS A 556 14.48 -17.02 13.61
N GLY A 557 15.18 -18.09 13.24
CA GLY A 557 16.52 -18.42 13.74
C GLY A 557 17.59 -17.36 13.43
N ARG A 558 17.43 -16.60 12.34
CA ARG A 558 18.30 -15.43 12.04
C ARG A 558 18.29 -14.37 13.15
N TYR A 559 17.17 -14.19 13.85
CA TYR A 559 17.06 -13.18 14.90
C TYR A 559 17.65 -13.61 16.24
N ASP A 560 17.77 -14.92 16.51
CA ASP A 560 18.54 -15.40 17.67
C ASP A 560 20.03 -15.03 17.52
N ILE A 561 20.59 -15.27 16.33
CA ILE A 561 21.98 -14.92 15.99
C ILE A 561 22.20 -13.41 16.14
N MET A 562 21.33 -12.59 15.52
CA MET A 562 21.42 -11.12 15.61
C MET A 562 21.28 -10.63 17.06
N ARG A 563 20.30 -11.14 17.83
CA ARG A 563 20.10 -10.76 19.25
C ARG A 563 21.32 -11.11 20.11
N ASN A 564 21.98 -12.22 19.83
CA ASN A 564 23.22 -12.63 20.51
C ASN A 564 24.46 -11.85 20.04
N TYR A 565 24.39 -11.12 18.92
CA TYR A 565 25.50 -10.35 18.37
C TYR A 565 25.42 -8.85 18.68
N MET A 566 24.25 -8.21 18.56
CA MET A 566 24.10 -6.74 18.74
C MET A 566 24.79 -6.18 20.01
N PRO A 567 24.68 -6.80 21.22
CA PRO A 567 25.34 -6.31 22.43
C PRO A 567 26.88 -6.29 22.39
N LYS A 568 27.50 -6.89 21.36
CA LYS A 568 28.95 -6.90 21.13
C LYS A 568 29.43 -5.70 20.29
N VAL A 569 28.52 -4.98 19.63
CA VAL A 569 28.82 -3.96 18.60
C VAL A 569 28.09 -2.63 18.77
N GLY A 570 27.06 -2.55 19.62
CA GLY A 570 26.36 -1.32 19.99
C GLY A 570 25.38 -1.53 21.15
N SER A 571 25.00 -0.48 21.88
CA SER A 571 24.05 -0.58 23.01
C SER A 571 22.58 -0.51 22.58
N LEU A 572 22.32 0.08 21.40
CA LEU A 572 20.98 0.34 20.87
C LEU A 572 20.55 -0.65 19.79
N GLY A 573 21.43 -1.52 19.28
CA GLY A 573 21.11 -2.47 18.21
C GLY A 573 19.98 -3.47 18.53
N LEU A 574 19.72 -3.75 19.82
CA LEU A 574 18.53 -4.50 20.23
C LEU A 574 17.24 -3.67 20.16
N ASP A 575 17.30 -2.36 20.42
CA ASP A 575 16.11 -1.49 20.27
C ASP A 575 15.79 -1.22 18.80
N MET A 576 16.79 -1.24 17.91
CA MET A 576 16.56 -1.31 16.47
C MET A 576 15.68 -2.52 16.13
N MET A 577 16.13 -3.72 16.51
CA MET A 577 15.45 -4.99 16.25
C MET A 577 14.02 -5.05 16.82
N PHE A 578 13.83 -4.69 18.10
CA PHE A 578 12.58 -4.95 18.81
C PHE A 578 11.64 -3.74 18.91
N ARG A 579 12.13 -2.51 18.75
CA ARG A 579 11.35 -1.30 19.08
C ARG A 579 11.31 -0.21 18.01
N THR A 580 11.84 -0.43 16.81
CA THR A 580 11.69 0.53 15.68
C THR A 580 10.69 0.05 14.61
N CYS A 581 10.11 1.00 13.86
CA CYS A 581 9.40 0.77 12.59
C CYS A 581 9.80 1.81 11.55
N THR A 582 10.02 1.38 10.31
CA THR A 582 10.42 2.20 9.15
C THR A 582 9.29 2.34 8.13
N VAL A 583 9.41 3.35 7.26
CA VAL A 583 8.99 3.23 5.86
C VAL A 583 10.19 3.49 4.96
N GLN A 584 10.36 2.69 3.92
CA GLN A 584 11.49 2.78 2.98
C GLN A 584 10.99 2.61 1.53
N VAL A 585 11.78 3.12 0.58
CA VAL A 585 11.50 3.00 -0.86
C VAL A 585 12.71 2.45 -1.60
N ASN A 586 12.42 1.55 -2.54
CA ASN A 586 13.35 0.79 -3.36
C ASN A 586 13.30 1.36 -4.79
N LEU A 587 14.42 1.89 -5.27
CA LEU A 587 14.52 2.64 -6.53
C LEU A 587 15.68 2.17 -7.41
N ASP A 588 15.46 2.21 -8.71
CA ASP A 588 16.32 1.64 -9.75
C ASP A 588 17.32 2.65 -10.33
N PHE A 589 18.37 2.13 -10.95
CA PHE A 589 19.39 2.87 -11.70
C PHE A 589 19.62 2.24 -13.07
N HIS A 590 20.06 3.03 -14.06
CA HIS A 590 20.31 2.57 -15.43
C HIS A 590 21.78 2.28 -15.75
N SER A 591 22.70 2.70 -14.88
CA SER A 591 24.14 2.53 -15.05
C SER A 591 24.85 2.72 -13.71
N GLU A 592 26.15 2.40 -13.66
CA GLU A 592 27.01 2.73 -12.51
C GLU A 592 27.06 4.24 -12.25
N ALA A 593 27.15 5.08 -13.29
CA ALA A 593 27.18 6.53 -13.15
C ALA A 593 25.87 7.09 -12.56
N ASP A 594 24.72 6.55 -12.95
CA ASP A 594 23.40 6.88 -12.40
C ASP A 594 23.25 6.37 -10.96
N MET A 595 23.75 5.17 -10.66
CA MET A 595 23.85 4.63 -9.30
C MET A 595 24.67 5.58 -8.40
N ILE A 596 25.87 5.99 -8.83
CA ILE A 596 26.73 6.93 -8.08
C ILE A 596 26.02 8.26 -7.83
N ARG A 597 25.38 8.85 -8.86
CA ARG A 597 24.59 10.09 -8.76
C ARG A 597 23.48 9.96 -7.72
N LYS A 598 22.62 8.93 -7.84
CA LYS A 598 21.50 8.69 -6.93
C LYS A 598 21.94 8.34 -5.51
N PHE A 599 23.04 7.61 -5.34
CA PHE A 599 23.54 7.20 -4.03
C PHE A 599 24.15 8.37 -3.26
N ARG A 600 24.92 9.25 -3.94
CA ARG A 600 25.40 10.52 -3.37
C ARG A 600 24.25 11.46 -3.01
N ALA A 601 23.28 11.64 -3.90
CA ALA A 601 22.10 12.47 -3.65
C ALA A 601 21.25 11.93 -2.48
N GLY A 602 20.99 10.62 -2.44
CA GLY A 602 20.28 9.96 -1.34
C GLY A 602 20.99 10.15 0.00
N LEU A 603 22.28 9.81 0.10
CA LEU A 603 23.05 9.95 1.35
C LEU A 603 23.13 11.42 1.82
N ALA A 604 23.31 12.38 0.91
CA ALA A 604 23.34 13.80 1.28
C ALA A 604 21.98 14.29 1.81
N LEU A 605 20.88 13.86 1.19
CA LEU A 605 19.52 14.27 1.59
C LEU A 605 18.89 13.42 2.70
N GLN A 606 19.48 12.28 3.09
CA GLN A 606 18.85 11.38 4.07
C GLN A 606 18.49 12.07 5.40
N PRO A 607 19.33 12.95 5.99
CA PRO A 607 18.94 13.70 7.18
C PRO A 607 17.73 14.62 6.95
N ILE A 608 17.52 15.14 5.73
CA ILE A 608 16.30 15.93 5.42
C ILE A 608 15.07 15.01 5.44
N ALA A 609 15.14 13.83 4.82
CA ALA A 609 14.03 12.86 4.90
C ALA A 609 13.77 12.44 6.36
N THR A 610 14.80 12.14 7.15
CA THR A 610 14.66 11.85 8.59
C THR A 610 13.97 13.00 9.33
N ALA A 611 14.32 14.26 9.04
CA ALA A 611 13.67 15.43 9.64
C ALA A 611 12.20 15.59 9.24
N LEU A 612 11.87 15.36 7.96
CA LEU A 612 10.50 15.44 7.44
C LEU A 612 9.56 14.38 8.03
N PHE A 613 10.09 13.17 8.21
CA PHE A 613 9.31 12.01 8.62
C PHE A 613 9.37 11.71 10.12
N ALA A 614 10.26 12.34 10.89
CA ALA A 614 10.48 12.15 12.33
C ALA A 614 9.18 11.95 13.13
N ASN A 615 9.06 10.78 13.77
CA ASN A 615 7.82 10.28 14.35
C ASN A 615 8.06 9.39 15.59
N SER A 616 9.14 9.62 16.35
CA SER A 616 9.49 8.80 17.51
C SER A 616 9.97 9.57 18.76
N PRO A 617 9.16 10.51 19.30
CA PRO A 617 9.55 11.33 20.46
C PRO A 617 9.33 10.69 21.83
N PHE A 618 8.74 9.49 21.90
CA PHE A 618 8.41 8.83 23.17
C PHE A 618 9.18 7.53 23.36
N THR A 619 9.55 7.25 24.60
CA THR A 619 10.08 5.96 25.08
C THR A 619 9.46 5.68 26.44
N GLU A 620 8.94 4.46 26.63
CA GLU A 620 8.48 3.94 27.94
C GLU A 620 7.48 4.87 28.65
N GLY A 621 6.59 5.48 27.87
CA GLY A 621 5.51 6.35 28.35
C GLY A 621 5.87 7.83 28.50
N LYS A 622 7.06 8.27 28.07
CA LYS A 622 7.53 9.66 28.29
C LYS A 622 8.29 10.23 27.08
N PRO A 623 8.33 11.56 26.91
CA PRO A 623 9.26 12.24 26.00
C PRO A 623 10.71 11.80 26.25
N ASN A 624 11.41 11.41 25.19
CA ASN A 624 12.75 10.81 25.26
C ASN A 624 13.90 11.76 24.93
N GLY A 625 13.59 13.02 24.59
CA GLY A 625 14.58 14.05 24.22
C GLY A 625 14.90 14.14 22.72
N TYR A 626 14.29 13.29 21.90
CA TYR A 626 14.49 13.24 20.45
C TYR A 626 13.18 13.48 19.68
N LEU A 627 13.30 13.75 18.39
CA LEU A 627 12.19 13.77 17.43
C LEU A 627 12.17 12.47 16.60
N SER A 628 13.34 11.92 16.28
CA SER A 628 13.50 10.54 15.80
C SER A 628 14.45 9.75 16.69
N MET A 629 13.92 9.15 17.76
CA MET A 629 14.67 8.16 18.56
C MET A 629 15.09 6.97 17.70
N ARG A 630 14.28 6.58 16.70
CA ARG A 630 14.65 5.55 15.73
C ARG A 630 15.94 5.90 14.99
N SER A 631 16.11 7.11 14.47
CA SER A 631 17.35 7.50 13.77
C SER A 631 18.54 7.61 14.75
N GLN A 632 18.30 8.05 15.99
CA GLN A 632 19.32 8.02 17.05
C GLN A 632 19.80 6.58 17.36
N ILE A 633 18.90 5.59 17.35
CA ILE A 633 19.24 4.17 17.56
C ILE A 633 20.17 3.64 16.47
N TRP A 634 20.00 4.08 15.21
CA TRP A 634 20.91 3.74 14.11
C TRP A 634 22.30 4.38 14.22
N THR A 635 22.60 5.22 15.23
CA THR A 635 23.97 5.69 15.51
C THR A 635 24.77 4.77 16.44
N ASP A 636 24.13 3.81 17.11
CA ASP A 636 24.79 2.87 18.05
C ASP A 636 24.17 1.45 17.95
N THR A 637 23.96 1.02 16.70
CA THR A 637 23.47 -0.33 16.36
C THR A 637 24.64 -1.27 16.04
N ASP A 638 25.39 -1.00 14.97
CA ASP A 638 26.67 -1.64 14.63
C ASP A 638 27.38 -0.73 13.62
N ASN A 639 28.50 -0.12 14.02
CA ASN A 639 29.20 0.89 13.22
C ASN A 639 29.98 0.31 12.01
N ASN A 640 30.07 -1.01 11.85
CA ASN A 640 30.62 -1.62 10.63
C ASN A 640 29.61 -1.55 9.47
N ARG A 641 28.32 -1.58 9.78
CA ARG A 641 27.23 -1.78 8.80
C ARG A 641 26.24 -0.61 8.67
N ALA A 642 26.41 0.47 9.42
CA ALA A 642 25.47 1.59 9.48
C ALA A 642 26.13 2.95 9.17
N GLY A 643 25.32 3.99 8.96
CA GLY A 643 25.78 5.37 8.79
C GLY A 643 25.88 5.86 7.35
N MET A 644 26.66 6.93 7.17
CA MET A 644 26.64 7.82 5.98
C MET A 644 27.58 7.43 4.83
N LEU A 645 28.32 6.31 4.96
CA LEU A 645 29.24 5.76 3.95
C LEU A 645 30.09 6.83 3.21
N PRO A 646 30.95 7.60 3.90
CA PRO A 646 31.60 8.78 3.32
C PRO A 646 32.43 8.50 2.06
N PHE A 647 32.98 7.29 1.92
CA PHE A 647 33.75 6.83 0.76
C PHE A 647 32.96 6.81 -0.57
N VAL A 648 31.64 6.98 -0.52
CA VAL A 648 30.74 7.12 -1.68
C VAL A 648 30.95 8.47 -2.39
N PHE A 649 31.42 9.49 -1.67
CA PHE A 649 31.67 10.82 -2.21
C PHE A 649 33.06 10.94 -2.87
N ASP A 650 33.97 9.99 -2.63
CA ASP A 650 35.27 9.91 -3.30
C ASP A 650 35.13 9.65 -4.82
N ASP A 651 36.00 10.23 -5.64
CA ASP A 651 36.05 10.01 -7.10
C ASP A 651 36.30 8.55 -7.52
N SER A 652 36.82 7.72 -6.60
CA SER A 652 37.04 6.28 -6.78
C SER A 652 35.81 5.41 -6.49
N PHE A 653 34.65 6.00 -6.21
CA PHE A 653 33.45 5.23 -5.89
C PHE A 653 32.74 4.64 -7.13
N GLY A 654 32.31 3.39 -6.98
CA GLY A 654 31.55 2.60 -7.95
C GLY A 654 31.11 1.27 -7.31
N PHE A 655 30.56 0.35 -8.10
CA PHE A 655 30.13 -0.97 -7.63
C PHE A 655 31.30 -1.72 -6.97
N GLU A 656 32.50 -1.71 -7.55
CA GLU A 656 33.67 -2.41 -7.03
C GLU A 656 34.01 -2.00 -5.59
N LYS A 657 34.00 -0.70 -5.31
CA LYS A 657 34.30 -0.16 -3.98
C LYS A 657 33.19 -0.42 -2.96
N TYR A 658 31.94 -0.55 -3.41
CA TYR A 658 30.85 -1.03 -2.55
C TYR A 658 30.98 -2.54 -2.25
N VAL A 659 31.46 -3.34 -3.21
CA VAL A 659 31.78 -4.76 -2.97
C VAL A 659 32.92 -4.90 -1.96
N ASP A 660 34.01 -4.14 -2.09
CA ASP A 660 35.11 -4.14 -1.10
C ASP A 660 34.63 -3.80 0.32
N TYR A 661 33.81 -2.76 0.45
CA TYR A 661 33.14 -2.44 1.72
C TYR A 661 32.33 -3.63 2.23
N ALA A 662 31.42 -4.17 1.41
CA ALA A 662 30.48 -5.19 1.83
C ALA A 662 31.13 -6.55 2.17
N ILE A 663 32.22 -6.97 1.50
CA ILE A 663 32.92 -8.22 1.86
C ILE A 663 33.73 -8.12 3.16
N ASP A 664 34.06 -6.91 3.59
CA ASP A 664 34.73 -6.63 4.88
C ASP A 664 33.74 -6.30 6.02
N VAL A 665 32.46 -6.03 5.72
CA VAL A 665 31.40 -6.02 6.74
C VAL A 665 31.27 -7.42 7.36
N PRO A 666 31.33 -7.57 8.70
CA PRO A 666 31.21 -8.89 9.32
C PRO A 666 29.83 -9.53 9.06
N MET A 667 29.85 -10.82 8.72
CA MET A 667 28.65 -11.61 8.48
C MET A 667 27.80 -11.78 9.74
N TYR A 668 26.54 -12.20 9.57
CA TYR A 668 25.72 -12.77 10.64
C TYR A 668 25.55 -14.27 10.49
N PHE A 669 25.10 -14.74 9.32
CA PHE A 669 24.74 -16.15 9.12
C PHE A 669 25.05 -16.63 7.71
N VAL A 670 25.10 -17.95 7.54
CA VAL A 670 24.96 -18.63 6.25
C VAL A 670 23.72 -19.53 6.30
N TYR A 671 22.95 -19.61 5.22
CA TYR A 671 21.77 -20.48 5.16
C TYR A 671 22.11 -21.79 4.42
N ARG A 672 22.00 -22.92 5.12
CA ARG A 672 22.27 -24.26 4.57
C ARG A 672 21.24 -25.25 5.12
N ASN A 673 20.75 -26.17 4.29
CA ASN A 673 19.89 -27.29 4.71
C ASN A 673 18.69 -26.86 5.59
N LYS A 674 18.03 -25.76 5.19
CA LYS A 674 16.93 -25.08 5.91
C LYS A 674 17.25 -24.55 7.32
N LYS A 675 18.53 -24.27 7.62
CA LYS A 675 19.00 -23.74 8.90
C LYS A 675 19.87 -22.50 8.72
N TYR A 676 19.77 -21.57 9.66
CA TYR A 676 20.72 -20.49 9.84
C TYR A 676 21.91 -21.00 10.66
N ILE A 677 23.11 -20.90 10.09
CA ILE A 677 24.38 -21.22 10.75
C ILE A 677 24.97 -19.91 11.27
N ASP A 678 25.29 -19.85 12.57
CA ASP A 678 25.92 -18.70 13.20
C ASP A 678 27.36 -18.53 12.69
N CYS A 679 27.58 -17.42 11.99
CA CYS A 679 28.88 -16.99 11.51
C CYS A 679 29.09 -15.50 11.91
N ALA A 680 28.51 -15.09 13.05
CA ALA A 680 28.37 -13.70 13.42
C ALA A 680 29.71 -13.08 13.85
N GLY A 681 30.17 -12.08 13.09
CA GLY A 681 31.51 -11.51 13.25
C GLY A 681 32.59 -12.17 12.38
N MET A 682 32.25 -13.16 11.55
CA MET A 682 33.19 -13.76 10.59
C MET A 682 33.24 -12.95 9.28
N SER A 683 34.28 -13.13 8.47
CA SER A 683 34.50 -12.38 7.23
C SER A 683 33.90 -13.07 6.00
N PHE A 684 33.20 -12.32 5.15
CA PHE A 684 32.77 -12.81 3.83
C PHE A 684 33.98 -13.01 2.89
N ARG A 685 35.04 -12.21 3.04
CA ARG A 685 36.32 -12.38 2.34
C ARG A 685 36.98 -13.73 2.66
N ASP A 686 36.89 -14.21 3.90
CA ASP A 686 37.35 -15.57 4.26
C ASP A 686 36.44 -16.66 3.68
N PHE A 687 35.13 -16.40 3.55
CA PHE A 687 34.20 -17.33 2.89
C PHE A 687 34.53 -17.51 1.41
N MET A 688 34.76 -16.41 0.66
CA MET A 688 35.24 -16.47 -0.73
C MET A 688 36.56 -17.26 -0.87
N ALA A 689 37.40 -17.27 0.18
CA ALA A 689 38.65 -18.02 0.20
C ALA A 689 38.53 -19.49 0.64
N GLY A 690 37.31 -19.99 0.94
CA GLY A 690 37.07 -21.35 1.46
C GLY A 690 37.46 -21.55 2.93
N LYS A 691 37.63 -20.47 3.69
CA LYS A 691 38.25 -20.45 5.04
C LYS A 691 37.29 -20.11 6.17
N LEU A 692 35.99 -20.02 5.90
CA LEU A 692 35.00 -19.58 6.89
C LEU A 692 34.92 -20.57 8.07
N PRO A 693 35.21 -20.17 9.33
CA PRO A 693 35.32 -21.13 10.44
C PRO A 693 34.05 -21.92 10.77
N CYS A 694 32.86 -21.38 10.50
CA CYS A 694 31.59 -22.09 10.67
C CYS A 694 31.32 -23.14 9.56
N LEU A 695 32.00 -23.05 8.41
CA LEU A 695 31.84 -23.88 7.22
C LEU A 695 33.20 -24.08 6.49
N PRO A 696 34.14 -24.85 7.06
CA PRO A 696 35.50 -24.96 6.53
C PRO A 696 35.53 -25.74 5.21
N GLY A 697 35.96 -25.08 4.13
CA GLY A 697 36.01 -25.63 2.77
C GLY A 697 34.80 -25.32 1.88
N ASP A 698 33.70 -24.79 2.44
CA ASP A 698 32.58 -24.28 1.64
C ASP A 698 32.94 -22.94 0.99
N TYR A 699 32.36 -22.69 -0.19
CA TYR A 699 32.40 -21.40 -0.89
C TYR A 699 31.01 -20.73 -0.88
N PRO A 700 30.94 -19.38 -0.99
CA PRO A 700 29.68 -18.65 -1.05
C PRO A 700 28.97 -18.86 -2.40
N THR A 701 27.65 -18.89 -2.35
CA THR A 701 26.76 -18.78 -3.52
C THR A 701 26.29 -17.33 -3.70
N LEU A 702 25.69 -17.00 -4.85
CA LEU A 702 25.06 -15.69 -5.05
C LEU A 702 23.87 -15.46 -4.08
N ASN A 703 23.24 -16.52 -3.59
CA ASN A 703 22.22 -16.41 -2.54
C ASN A 703 22.84 -16.03 -1.18
N ASP A 704 24.07 -16.49 -0.88
CA ASP A 704 24.78 -16.08 0.33
C ASP A 704 25.23 -14.62 0.25
N TRP A 705 25.64 -14.16 -0.94
CA TRP A 705 25.93 -12.76 -1.21
C TRP A 705 24.69 -11.87 -1.06
N GLU A 706 23.54 -12.27 -1.65
CA GLU A 706 22.28 -11.55 -1.47
C GLU A 706 21.87 -11.48 0.00
N ASN A 707 21.90 -12.62 0.71
CA ASN A 707 21.63 -12.66 2.16
C ASN A 707 22.55 -11.71 2.93
N HIS A 708 23.87 -11.75 2.69
CA HIS A 708 24.85 -10.89 3.36
C HIS A 708 24.58 -9.41 3.12
N LEU A 709 24.30 -9.01 1.87
CA LEU A 709 23.89 -7.64 1.53
C LEU A 709 22.64 -7.19 2.30
N THR A 710 21.66 -8.07 2.55
CA THR A 710 20.49 -7.72 3.38
C THR A 710 20.84 -7.47 4.86
N THR A 711 22.00 -7.93 5.35
CA THR A 711 22.47 -7.69 6.72
C THR A 711 23.23 -6.38 6.91
N ILE A 712 23.49 -5.63 5.83
CA ILE A 712 24.11 -4.29 5.91
C ILE A 712 22.98 -3.26 6.08
N PHE A 713 23.16 -2.21 6.90
CA PHE A 713 22.10 -1.26 7.27
C PHE A 713 22.53 0.24 7.24
N PRO A 714 23.17 0.73 6.16
CA PRO A 714 23.48 2.15 6.01
C PRO A 714 22.22 3.01 5.85
N GLU A 715 22.41 4.33 5.92
CA GLU A 715 21.34 5.33 5.73
C GLU A 715 20.67 5.22 4.34
N VAL A 716 21.46 4.92 3.31
CA VAL A 716 20.99 4.44 1.99
C VAL A 716 21.78 3.17 1.67
N ARG A 717 21.11 2.10 1.21
CA ARG A 717 21.73 0.80 0.90
C ARG A 717 21.72 0.53 -0.60
N LEU A 718 22.71 -0.24 -1.08
CA LEU A 718 22.82 -0.69 -2.46
C LEU A 718 22.73 -2.23 -2.52
N LYS A 719 21.81 -2.72 -3.34
CA LYS A 719 21.72 -4.10 -3.84
C LYS A 719 21.66 -4.02 -5.38
N ARG A 720 20.80 -4.80 -6.02
CA ARG A 720 20.37 -4.61 -7.43
C ARG A 720 19.45 -3.38 -7.63
N TYR A 721 19.26 -2.58 -6.59
CA TYR A 721 18.50 -1.34 -6.51
C TYR A 721 19.01 -0.55 -5.28
N LEU A 722 18.64 0.72 -5.18
CA LEU A 722 18.94 1.58 -4.03
C LEU A 722 17.75 1.62 -3.06
N GLU A 723 18.02 1.62 -1.75
CA GLU A 723 17.01 1.60 -0.70
C GLU A 723 17.17 2.82 0.22
N MET A 724 16.13 3.66 0.33
CA MET A 724 16.14 4.87 1.15
C MET A 724 15.59 4.56 2.55
N ARG A 725 16.48 4.42 3.55
CA ARG A 725 16.18 3.84 4.87
C ARG A 725 16.01 4.85 6.01
N GLY A 726 16.09 6.16 5.76
CA GLY A 726 16.12 7.18 6.82
C GLY A 726 14.80 7.39 7.58
N ALA A 727 13.64 7.17 6.94
CA ALA A 727 12.35 7.64 7.45
C ALA A 727 11.68 6.74 8.51
N ASP A 728 11.13 7.38 9.54
CA ASP A 728 10.30 6.74 10.57
C ASP A 728 8.95 6.27 10.00
N GLY A 729 8.45 5.12 10.47
CA GLY A 729 7.09 4.65 10.22
C GLY A 729 6.03 5.67 10.67
N GLY A 730 4.92 5.75 9.95
CA GLY A 730 3.89 6.78 10.17
C GLY A 730 2.54 6.44 9.52
N PRO A 731 1.47 7.22 9.80
CA PRO A 731 0.14 7.01 9.25
C PRO A 731 0.13 7.06 7.72
N TRP A 732 -0.86 6.41 7.09
CA TRP A 732 -0.87 6.05 5.67
C TRP A 732 -0.49 7.17 4.68
N ARG A 733 -0.89 8.42 4.94
CA ARG A 733 -0.51 9.56 4.08
C ARG A 733 1.00 9.75 3.99
N ARG A 734 1.72 9.52 5.08
CA ARG A 734 3.20 9.56 5.12
C ARG A 734 3.83 8.31 4.50
N LEU A 735 3.17 7.14 4.57
CA LEU A 735 3.61 5.96 3.83
C LEU A 735 3.62 6.20 2.31
N CYS A 736 2.61 6.90 1.78
CA CYS A 736 2.58 7.29 0.36
C CYS A 736 3.49 8.50 0.03
N ALA A 737 3.74 9.39 0.99
CA ALA A 737 4.60 10.57 0.79
C ALA A 737 6.10 10.25 0.72
N LEU A 738 6.58 9.23 1.44
CA LEU A 738 8.00 8.82 1.43
C LEU A 738 8.50 8.38 0.03
N PRO A 739 7.86 7.43 -0.67
CA PRO A 739 8.26 7.08 -2.02
C PRO A 739 8.07 8.28 -2.98
N ALA A 740 7.04 9.10 -2.78
CA ALA A 740 6.81 10.28 -3.61
C ALA A 740 7.95 11.31 -3.52
N PHE A 741 8.48 11.54 -2.32
CA PHE A 741 9.60 12.46 -2.09
C PHE A 741 10.85 12.02 -2.88
N TRP A 742 11.22 10.75 -2.77
CA TRP A 742 12.42 10.23 -3.45
C TRP A 742 12.23 10.03 -4.94
N VAL A 743 11.06 9.61 -5.41
CA VAL A 743 10.76 9.49 -6.85
C VAL A 743 10.79 10.87 -7.53
N GLY A 744 10.27 11.91 -6.87
CA GLY A 744 10.34 13.29 -7.34
C GLY A 744 11.75 13.86 -7.46
N ILE A 745 12.70 13.34 -6.67
CA ILE A 745 14.11 13.78 -6.69
C ILE A 745 14.96 12.92 -7.63
N LEU A 746 14.84 11.59 -7.54
CA LEU A 746 15.80 10.65 -8.13
C LEU A 746 15.37 10.10 -9.50
N TYR A 747 14.09 10.18 -9.87
CA TYR A 747 13.60 9.73 -11.18
C TYR A 747 13.42 10.86 -12.22
N ASP A 748 13.66 12.12 -11.84
CA ASP A 748 13.76 13.25 -12.75
C ASP A 748 15.21 13.77 -12.83
N GLU A 749 15.70 14.00 -14.04
CA GLU A 749 17.12 14.34 -14.26
C GLU A 749 17.46 15.76 -13.78
N VAL A 750 16.51 16.69 -13.90
CA VAL A 750 16.68 18.09 -13.48
C VAL A 750 16.66 18.18 -11.96
N SER A 751 15.74 17.47 -11.29
CA SER A 751 15.71 17.40 -9.82
C SER A 751 16.94 16.70 -9.24
N LEU A 752 17.41 15.62 -9.87
CA LEU A 752 18.64 14.92 -9.47
C LEU A 752 19.87 15.83 -9.62
N GLN A 753 20.00 16.54 -10.76
CA GLN A 753 21.12 17.46 -10.97
C GLN A 753 21.06 18.66 -10.00
N ASN A 754 19.90 19.29 -9.82
CA ASN A 754 19.73 20.39 -8.86
C ASN A 754 20.14 19.99 -7.43
N VAL A 755 19.80 18.77 -7.01
CA VAL A 755 20.20 18.24 -5.69
C VAL A 755 21.70 17.97 -5.61
N LEU A 756 22.30 17.41 -6.67
CA LEU A 756 23.74 17.21 -6.73
C LEU A 756 24.50 18.54 -6.66
N ASP A 757 24.06 19.56 -7.41
CA ASP A 757 24.66 20.90 -7.41
C ASP A 757 24.50 21.59 -6.04
N MET A 758 23.31 21.49 -5.41
CA MET A 758 23.02 22.04 -4.08
C MET A 758 23.83 21.36 -2.95
N THR A 759 24.28 20.12 -3.16
CA THR A 759 25.02 19.32 -2.16
C THR A 759 26.51 19.14 -2.50
N ALA A 760 26.97 19.70 -3.64
CA ALA A 760 28.31 19.45 -4.18
C ALA A 760 29.45 19.94 -3.27
N ASP A 761 29.23 21.03 -2.52
CA ASP A 761 30.20 21.62 -1.61
C ASP A 761 30.01 21.18 -0.14
N TRP A 762 29.08 20.25 0.14
CA TRP A 762 28.87 19.77 1.51
C TRP A 762 30.03 18.88 1.95
N THR A 763 30.61 19.16 3.11
CA THR A 763 31.70 18.32 3.63
C THR A 763 31.19 17.00 4.21
N THR A 764 32.11 16.06 4.47
CA THR A 764 31.77 14.80 5.15
C THR A 764 31.35 15.04 6.59
N GLU A 765 31.97 16.03 7.25
CA GLU A 765 31.67 16.48 8.60
C GLU A 765 30.29 17.15 8.65
N GLU A 766 29.94 17.96 7.64
CA GLU A 766 28.60 18.56 7.51
C GLU A 766 27.51 17.48 7.34
N ARG A 767 27.70 16.53 6.41
CA ARG A 767 26.78 15.39 6.24
C ARG A 767 26.62 14.59 7.54
N GLN A 768 27.72 14.27 8.22
CA GLN A 768 27.68 13.50 9.46
C GLN A 768 27.08 14.30 10.63
N MET A 769 27.31 15.62 10.69
CA MET A 769 26.70 16.53 11.67
C MET A 769 25.18 16.54 11.49
N LEU A 770 24.68 16.72 10.26
CA LEU A 770 23.25 16.67 9.97
C LEU A 770 22.63 15.34 10.39
N ARG A 771 23.24 14.20 10.04
CA ARG A 771 22.78 12.87 10.44
C ARG A 771 22.76 12.67 11.96
N ASN A 772 23.67 13.31 12.69
CA ASN A 772 23.74 13.22 14.15
C ASN A 772 22.86 14.24 14.89
N LYS A 773 22.43 15.34 14.26
CA LYS A 773 21.65 16.43 14.91
C LYS A 773 20.19 16.56 14.47
N VAL A 774 19.83 16.02 13.31
CA VAL A 774 18.42 15.85 12.92
C VAL A 774 17.61 15.00 13.92
N PRO A 775 18.11 13.87 14.47
CA PRO A 775 17.35 13.07 15.43
C PRO A 775 16.87 13.86 16.65
N GLU A 776 17.65 14.85 17.09
CA GLU A 776 17.38 15.73 18.24
C GLU A 776 16.54 16.96 17.85
N SER A 777 16.83 17.59 16.69
CA SER A 777 16.34 18.95 16.38
C SER A 777 15.60 19.12 15.04
N GLY A 778 15.49 18.06 14.23
CA GLY A 778 14.66 18.03 13.02
C GLY A 778 14.98 19.16 12.04
N LEU A 779 13.94 19.82 11.51
CA LEU A 779 14.10 20.97 10.60
C LEU A 779 14.69 22.22 11.27
N ARG A 780 14.79 22.23 12.62
CA ARG A 780 15.43 23.31 13.40
C ARG A 780 16.93 23.09 13.60
N THR A 781 17.50 22.01 13.07
CA THR A 781 18.97 21.82 13.01
C THR A 781 19.61 23.03 12.32
N PRO A 782 20.54 23.76 12.96
CA PRO A 782 21.29 24.83 12.30
C PRO A 782 22.17 24.27 11.19
N PHE A 783 22.18 24.93 10.03
CA PHE A 783 23.03 24.54 8.91
C PHE A 783 23.51 25.78 8.15
N ARG A 784 24.83 25.94 8.07
CA ARG A 784 25.53 27.08 7.45
C ARG A 784 24.99 28.43 7.94
N ASP A 785 24.37 29.22 7.06
CA ASP A 785 23.82 30.55 7.31
C ASP A 785 22.36 30.55 7.82
N GLY A 786 21.74 29.37 7.98
CA GLY A 786 20.34 29.25 8.39
C GLY A 786 19.99 27.94 9.10
N LEU A 787 18.82 27.41 8.78
CA LEU A 787 18.27 26.16 9.33
C LEU A 787 18.08 25.13 8.23
N LEU A 788 18.12 23.84 8.58
CA LEU A 788 17.82 22.74 7.66
C LEU A 788 16.43 22.89 7.01
N LYS A 789 15.47 23.56 7.67
CA LYS A 789 14.19 24.01 7.09
C LYS A 789 14.36 24.68 5.72
N HIS A 790 15.33 25.56 5.54
CA HIS A 790 15.51 26.32 4.30
C HIS A 790 15.98 25.41 3.16
N VAL A 791 16.87 24.46 3.45
CA VAL A 791 17.28 23.43 2.49
C VAL A 791 16.09 22.52 2.14
N ALA A 792 15.32 22.11 3.14
CA ALA A 792 14.13 21.28 2.94
C ALA A 792 13.03 21.96 2.09
N GLN A 793 12.95 23.30 2.10
CA GLN A 793 12.05 24.07 1.22
C GLN A 793 12.39 23.88 -0.26
N GLU A 794 13.66 24.05 -0.63
CA GLU A 794 14.11 23.84 -2.01
C GLU A 794 14.10 22.36 -2.41
N VAL A 795 14.44 21.43 -1.50
CA VAL A 795 14.40 19.98 -1.77
C VAL A 795 12.97 19.47 -1.99
N VAL A 796 11.97 19.89 -1.19
CA VAL A 796 10.56 19.50 -1.42
C VAL A 796 9.99 20.15 -2.67
N LYS A 797 10.49 21.33 -3.07
CA LYS A 797 10.19 21.95 -4.37
C LYS A 797 10.78 21.13 -5.52
N PHE A 798 12.06 20.74 -5.49
CA PHE A 798 12.64 19.84 -6.51
C PHE A 798 11.90 18.49 -6.57
N ALA A 799 11.46 17.94 -5.44
CA ALA A 799 10.61 16.75 -5.42
C ALA A 799 9.28 16.96 -6.16
N LYS A 800 8.59 18.09 -5.93
CA LYS A 800 7.36 18.44 -6.69
C LYS A 800 7.66 18.60 -8.17
N ASP A 801 8.64 19.42 -8.52
CA ASP A 801 9.02 19.74 -9.89
C ASP A 801 9.29 18.47 -10.73
N GLY A 802 9.90 17.44 -10.12
CA GLY A 802 10.14 16.15 -10.76
C GLY A 802 8.90 15.25 -10.85
N LEU A 803 7.98 15.31 -9.88
CA LEU A 803 6.66 14.65 -10.00
C LEU A 803 5.75 15.34 -11.03
N GLU A 804 5.88 16.64 -11.25
CA GLU A 804 5.22 17.35 -12.36
C GLU A 804 5.81 16.93 -13.70
N ARG A 805 7.14 16.86 -13.83
CA ARG A 805 7.82 16.37 -15.05
C ARG A 805 7.57 14.89 -15.34
N ARG A 806 7.26 14.06 -14.33
CA ARG A 806 6.73 12.70 -14.52
C ARG A 806 5.33 12.64 -15.15
N GLY A 807 4.57 13.72 -15.15
CA GLY A 807 3.27 13.83 -15.85
C GLY A 807 2.09 13.08 -15.22
N TYR A 808 2.32 12.11 -14.34
CA TYR A 808 1.29 11.27 -13.71
C TYR A 808 0.42 11.98 -12.66
N LYS A 809 0.57 13.30 -12.43
CA LYS A 809 -0.17 14.08 -11.41
C LYS A 809 0.06 13.59 -9.96
N GLU A 810 1.26 13.12 -9.65
CA GLU A 810 1.59 12.49 -8.36
C GLU A 810 1.93 13.51 -7.25
N THR A 811 2.01 14.81 -7.54
CA THR A 811 2.41 15.87 -6.60
C THR A 811 1.57 15.93 -5.32
N GLY A 812 0.30 15.52 -5.37
CA GLY A 812 -0.60 15.51 -4.21
C GLY A 812 -0.11 14.64 -3.05
N PHE A 813 0.72 13.62 -3.29
CA PHE A 813 1.33 12.81 -2.23
C PHE A 813 2.34 13.60 -1.38
N LEU A 814 2.86 14.74 -1.88
CA LEU A 814 3.79 15.60 -1.13
C LEU A 814 3.10 16.63 -0.22
N ASN A 815 1.77 16.61 -0.09
CA ASN A 815 1.03 17.60 0.70
C ASN A 815 1.40 17.57 2.20
N GLU A 816 1.54 16.38 2.81
CA GLU A 816 1.93 16.25 4.22
C GLU A 816 3.33 16.82 4.50
N VAL A 817 4.32 16.45 3.67
CA VAL A 817 5.71 16.95 3.83
C VAL A 817 5.81 18.44 3.48
N THR A 818 4.97 18.95 2.60
CA THR A 818 4.85 20.40 2.34
C THR A 818 4.44 21.15 3.60
N GLU A 819 3.47 20.64 4.36
CA GLU A 819 3.00 21.30 5.57
C GLU A 819 4.05 21.26 6.70
N VAL A 820 4.76 20.14 6.86
CA VAL A 820 5.92 20.01 7.76
C VAL A 820 7.02 21.02 7.39
N VAL A 821 7.31 21.20 6.10
CA VAL A 821 8.29 22.17 5.59
C VAL A 821 7.85 23.62 5.77
N ASN A 822 6.58 23.95 5.48
CA ASN A 822 6.05 25.31 5.60
C ASN A 822 6.08 25.78 7.06
N THR A 823 5.54 24.96 7.96
CA THR A 823 5.54 25.23 9.41
C THR A 823 6.96 25.18 9.98
N GLY A 824 7.77 24.20 9.58
CA GLY A 824 9.00 23.84 10.29
C GLY A 824 8.72 23.09 11.59
N VAL A 825 7.59 22.39 11.66
CA VAL A 825 7.15 21.59 12.81
C VAL A 825 7.00 20.14 12.36
N THR A 826 7.89 19.29 12.84
CA THR A 826 7.92 17.85 12.54
C THR A 826 6.69 17.14 13.12
N PRO A 827 6.33 15.95 12.59
CA PRO A 827 5.24 15.16 13.17
C PRO A 827 5.48 14.82 14.64
N ALA A 828 6.71 14.49 15.03
CA ALA A 828 7.11 14.27 16.42
C ALA A 828 6.83 15.48 17.34
N GLU A 829 7.06 16.71 16.87
CA GLU A 829 6.72 17.92 17.65
C GLU A 829 5.21 18.08 17.85
N LYS A 830 4.39 17.73 16.83
CA LYS A 830 2.92 17.73 16.97
C LYS A 830 2.45 16.72 18.02
N LEU A 831 3.09 15.54 18.09
CA LEU A 831 2.82 14.55 19.14
C LEU A 831 3.23 15.05 20.53
N LEU A 832 4.36 15.75 20.65
CA LEU A 832 4.80 16.37 21.91
C LEU A 832 3.83 17.46 22.37
N GLU A 833 3.30 18.28 21.46
CA GLU A 833 2.27 19.28 21.75
C GLU A 833 0.97 18.62 22.28
N LEU A 834 0.52 17.53 21.64
CA LEU A 834 -0.64 16.76 22.10
C LEU A 834 -0.40 16.11 23.48
N TYR A 835 0.79 15.54 23.71
CA TYR A 835 1.19 14.96 25.00
C TYR A 835 1.19 15.99 26.13
N HIS A 836 1.80 17.16 25.93
CA HIS A 836 1.86 18.21 26.93
C HIS A 836 0.53 18.97 27.11
N GLY A 837 -0.33 18.96 26.09
CA GLY A 837 -1.67 19.53 26.11
C GLY A 837 -2.76 18.48 26.34
N LYS A 838 -3.47 18.11 25.26
CA LYS A 838 -4.74 17.36 25.31
C LYS A 838 -4.66 15.99 26.01
N TRP A 839 -3.53 15.30 25.94
CA TRP A 839 -3.38 13.95 26.49
C TRP A 839 -2.95 13.92 27.97
N GLY A 840 -2.77 15.09 28.60
CA GLY A 840 -2.50 15.18 30.04
C GLY A 840 -1.22 14.47 30.49
N GLN A 841 -0.18 14.46 29.65
CA GLN A 841 1.09 13.76 29.86
C GLN A 841 0.96 12.22 29.90
N SER A 842 -0.01 11.65 29.18
CA SER A 842 -0.04 10.24 28.82
C SER A 842 0.32 10.05 27.34
N VAL A 843 1.01 8.94 27.01
CA VAL A 843 1.19 8.52 25.61
C VAL A 843 0.02 7.69 25.10
N ASP A 844 -0.86 7.20 25.97
CA ASP A 844 -1.85 6.16 25.60
C ASP A 844 -2.80 6.58 24.46
N PRO A 845 -3.22 7.86 24.33
CA PRO A 845 -3.99 8.31 23.17
C PRO A 845 -3.23 8.27 21.82
N VAL A 846 -1.91 8.07 21.79
CA VAL A 846 -1.17 7.86 20.53
C VAL A 846 -1.60 6.57 19.82
N PHE A 847 -2.11 5.60 20.57
CA PHE A 847 -2.70 4.36 20.05
C PHE A 847 -4.09 4.58 19.42
N GLU A 848 -4.69 5.75 19.58
CA GLU A 848 -5.90 6.20 18.85
C GLU A 848 -5.53 7.18 17.72
N GLU A 849 -4.67 8.18 17.99
CA GLU A 849 -4.27 9.23 17.04
C GLU A 849 -3.48 8.69 15.82
N LEU A 850 -2.65 7.67 16.02
CA LEU A 850 -1.80 7.06 14.98
C LEU A 850 -2.20 5.61 14.65
N LEU A 851 -3.46 5.24 14.93
CA LEU A 851 -4.10 4.02 14.46
C LEU A 851 -4.31 4.09 12.93
N TYR A 852 -4.00 3.00 12.21
CA TYR A 852 -4.38 2.84 10.80
C TYR A 852 -5.85 2.46 10.65
#